data_AF-A0A1Z4V3I8-F1
#
_entry.id   AF-A0A1Z4V3I8-F1
#
_cell.length_a   1.000
_cell.length_b   1.000
_cell.length_c   1.000
_cell.angle_alpha   90.00
_cell.angle_beta   90.00
_cell.angle_gamma   90.00
#
_symmetry.space_group_name_H-M   'P 1'
#
loop_
_entity.id
_entity.type
_entity.pdbx_description
1 polymer ?
#
loop_
_entity_poly.entity_id
_entity_poly.type
_entity_poly.pdbx_seq_one_letter_code
_entity_poly.pdbx_strand_id
1 'polypeptide(L)'
;MTDKTNPTYTLIDILKSTDYALDIFDKDKEIPALQIFDKKGKPYLRDFVDGKERPAKPEEIVRQLFLYRLIHTYGYPTARIAVEKGVYFGSSVGDKRADIVISEKDHPNTAYIIIEVKKPKRRDGLEQLKSYCNAEGAPIAVWTNGSEIVILHREDPNIYRSISDLPHANQTLAEVINERVTLQELEKRNKLVVERLSLRDVILDLENLVLANAGVDQFEEVFKLIYAKLYDEAQAKRRPGKVVEFRAAGETRQELYDKINNLFHAAREKWQGVFLPGENIDLTPDHLAVCVSFLQDIKLFNSNLQVIDEAFEYLVTQVYKGAKGQYFTPRHVIDMCVKMLNPKWEEYMIDTAAGSCGFTVHTIFHVWGGEMTSDRPTKDQAEYASEMVYGIDFDARSVKVTKALNLIAGDGKTNVYRANTLDPRNWSDEIRVALRRRLLQFENRTDDDWNQKNFRNFNFDVLMINPPFAGDIVDSKILYQYQLAKKWKAIDVDALADPEERQKQAGAIESKRYEDSGNWQTKQSRDVLFIERNLEFLCPGGRMAIVLPQGRFNNITDAHLRTWISERARILAVVGLHVNTFKPHTGTKTSVLFLQKWDDDPNSKHYCPKIKDYPIFFATSENSGKDNSGEYIYKPGEDGRPKIDDHGHMIIDHDLDEIGSAFIDFAKKQKFSFWREG
;
A
#
# COMPACT_ATOMS: atom_id res chain seq x y z
N MET A 1 -28.95 -28.07 -42.57
CA MET A 1 -29.13 -27.48 -41.23
C MET A 1 -28.18 -28.23 -40.31
N THR A 2 -27.01 -27.68 -40.06
CA THR A 2 -25.98 -28.31 -39.21
C THR A 2 -26.23 -27.91 -37.76
N ASP A 3 -26.44 -28.94 -36.96
CA ASP A 3 -26.74 -28.91 -35.53
C ASP A 3 -25.58 -28.24 -34.78
N LYS A 4 -25.82 -27.06 -34.20
CA LYS A 4 -24.89 -26.41 -33.27
C LYS A 4 -25.11 -27.06 -31.91
N THR A 5 -24.44 -28.19 -31.68
CA THR A 5 -24.32 -28.74 -30.33
C THR A 5 -23.58 -27.74 -29.45
N ASN A 6 -24.27 -27.14 -28.49
CA ASN A 6 -23.61 -26.40 -27.40
C ASN A 6 -22.58 -27.33 -26.74
N PRO A 7 -21.35 -26.86 -26.46
CA PRO A 7 -20.33 -27.70 -25.83
C PRO A 7 -20.82 -28.17 -24.45
N THR A 8 -20.74 -29.48 -24.20
CA THR A 8 -21.17 -30.13 -22.95
C THR A 8 -20.38 -29.67 -21.72
N TYR A 9 -19.18 -29.12 -21.92
CA TYR A 9 -18.31 -28.56 -20.88
C TYR A 9 -17.77 -27.20 -21.35
N THR A 10 -17.85 -26.18 -20.49
CA THR A 10 -17.20 -24.89 -20.76
C THR A 10 -15.85 -24.79 -20.06
N LEU A 11 -14.96 -23.93 -20.57
CA LEU A 11 -13.70 -23.57 -19.88
C LEU A 11 -13.95 -23.06 -18.46
N ILE A 12 -15.02 -22.30 -18.26
CA ILE A 12 -15.44 -21.79 -16.96
C ILE A 12 -15.71 -22.97 -16.02
N ASP A 13 -16.46 -24.00 -16.45
CA ASP A 13 -16.78 -25.16 -15.62
C ASP A 13 -15.54 -25.98 -15.22
N ILE A 14 -14.55 -26.08 -16.12
CA ILE A 14 -13.33 -26.86 -15.88
C ILE A 14 -12.37 -26.12 -14.94
N LEU A 15 -12.29 -24.80 -15.04
CA LEU A 15 -11.40 -23.96 -14.23
C LEU A 15 -12.06 -23.52 -12.91
N LYS A 16 -13.38 -23.64 -12.79
CA LYS A 16 -14.14 -23.31 -11.59
C LYS A 16 -13.57 -24.06 -10.37
N SER A 17 -13.28 -23.31 -9.31
CA SER A 17 -12.71 -23.86 -8.06
C SER A 17 -11.31 -24.48 -8.21
N THR A 18 -10.54 -24.06 -9.22
CA THR A 18 -9.11 -24.38 -9.38
C THR A 18 -8.25 -23.13 -9.24
N ASP A 19 -6.96 -23.30 -8.92
CA ASP A 19 -6.00 -22.18 -8.83
C ASP A 19 -5.47 -21.73 -10.21
N TYR A 20 -5.98 -22.27 -11.32
CA TYR A 20 -5.55 -21.91 -12.67
C TYR A 20 -6.40 -20.78 -13.22
N ALA A 21 -5.75 -19.71 -13.69
CA ALA A 21 -6.37 -18.69 -14.51
C ALA A 21 -5.71 -18.65 -15.89
N LEU A 22 -6.29 -17.81 -16.76
CA LEU A 22 -5.85 -17.61 -18.14
C LEU A 22 -5.53 -16.14 -18.39
N ASP A 23 -5.09 -15.42 -17.34
CA ASP A 23 -4.97 -13.96 -17.34
C ASP A 23 -3.90 -13.48 -18.32
N ILE A 24 -2.84 -14.26 -18.50
CA ILE A 24 -1.81 -13.92 -19.49
C ILE A 24 -2.26 -14.15 -20.93
N PHE A 25 -3.37 -14.84 -21.18
CA PHE A 25 -3.82 -15.26 -22.53
C PHE A 25 -4.84 -14.32 -23.18
N ASP A 26 -4.68 -14.10 -24.49
CA ASP A 26 -5.56 -13.27 -25.31
C ASP A 26 -6.95 -13.93 -25.39
N LYS A 27 -7.94 -13.23 -24.83
CA LYS A 27 -9.32 -13.72 -24.73
C LYS A 27 -10.04 -13.79 -26.07
N ASP A 28 -9.59 -13.02 -27.06
CA ASP A 28 -10.23 -12.91 -28.37
C ASP A 28 -9.58 -13.83 -29.41
N LYS A 29 -8.33 -14.26 -29.19
CA LYS A 29 -7.57 -15.08 -30.14
C LYS A 29 -7.14 -16.44 -29.61
N GLU A 30 -6.55 -16.50 -28.42
CA GLU A 30 -5.95 -17.73 -27.91
C GLU A 30 -7.00 -18.62 -27.25
N ILE A 31 -7.82 -18.05 -26.36
CA ILE A 31 -8.87 -18.81 -25.64
C ILE A 31 -9.88 -19.44 -26.62
N PRO A 32 -10.39 -18.74 -27.66
CA PRO A 32 -11.35 -19.31 -28.59
C PRO A 32 -10.76 -20.39 -29.51
N ALA A 33 -9.43 -20.49 -29.63
CA ALA A 33 -8.78 -21.50 -30.45
C ALA A 33 -8.81 -22.91 -29.81
N LEU A 34 -9.01 -23.00 -28.49
CA LEU A 34 -9.17 -24.27 -27.80
C LEU A 34 -10.48 -24.95 -28.18
N GLN A 35 -10.38 -26.16 -28.73
CA GLN A 35 -11.52 -27.01 -29.03
C GLN A 35 -11.67 -28.10 -27.97
N ILE A 36 -12.58 -27.88 -27.02
CA ILE A 36 -12.94 -28.85 -25.99
C ILE A 36 -14.13 -29.68 -26.44
N PHE A 37 -14.03 -31.00 -26.32
CA PHE A 37 -15.07 -31.95 -26.71
C PHE A 37 -15.23 -33.05 -25.65
N ASP A 38 -16.41 -33.69 -25.64
CA ASP A 38 -16.64 -34.85 -24.76
C ASP A 38 -16.04 -36.12 -25.37
N LYS A 39 -15.33 -36.88 -24.52
CA LYS A 39 -14.93 -38.24 -24.83
C LYS A 39 -15.22 -39.15 -23.64
N LYS A 40 -16.34 -39.89 -23.73
CA LYS A 40 -16.83 -40.83 -22.71
C LYS A 40 -17.20 -40.13 -21.39
N GLY A 41 -17.90 -39.00 -21.47
CA GLY A 41 -18.35 -38.26 -20.27
C GLY A 41 -17.22 -37.51 -19.56
N LYS A 42 -16.16 -37.15 -20.29
CA LYS A 42 -14.98 -36.43 -19.77
C LYS A 42 -14.52 -35.40 -20.81
N PRO A 43 -14.09 -34.20 -20.39
CA PRO A 43 -13.61 -33.19 -21.31
C PRO A 43 -12.21 -33.55 -21.84
N TYR A 44 -12.05 -33.48 -23.16
CA TYR A 44 -10.80 -33.69 -23.89
C TYR A 44 -10.52 -32.52 -24.82
N LEU A 45 -9.26 -32.36 -25.18
CA LEU A 45 -8.78 -31.40 -26.17
C LEU A 45 -7.78 -32.08 -27.11
N ARG A 46 -7.47 -31.42 -28.23
CA ARG A 46 -6.46 -31.87 -29.19
C ARG A 46 -5.17 -31.05 -29.01
N ASP A 47 -4.04 -31.75 -28.92
CA ASP A 47 -2.72 -31.15 -28.79
C ASP A 47 -2.32 -30.38 -30.07
N PHE A 48 -1.89 -29.12 -29.92
CA PHE A 48 -1.54 -28.27 -31.07
C PHE A 48 -0.25 -28.68 -31.79
N VAL A 49 0.61 -29.48 -31.16
CA VAL A 49 1.90 -29.94 -31.73
C VAL A 49 1.77 -31.32 -32.34
N ASP A 50 1.28 -32.30 -31.59
CA ASP A 50 1.27 -33.71 -32.03
C ASP A 50 -0.12 -34.23 -32.44
N GLY A 51 -1.17 -33.43 -32.28
CA GLY A 51 -2.54 -33.76 -32.68
C GLY A 51 -3.20 -34.86 -31.83
N LYS A 52 -2.56 -35.34 -30.76
CA LYS A 52 -3.15 -36.36 -29.89
C LYS A 52 -4.24 -35.78 -29.00
N GLU A 53 -5.18 -36.63 -28.63
CA GLU A 53 -6.28 -36.24 -27.75
C GLU A 53 -5.87 -36.43 -26.29
N ARG A 54 -5.88 -35.35 -25.51
CA ARG A 54 -5.48 -35.34 -24.10
C ARG A 54 -6.66 -34.92 -23.21
N PRO A 55 -6.79 -35.45 -21.97
CA PRO A 55 -7.81 -34.97 -21.04
C PRO A 55 -7.62 -33.48 -20.77
N ALA A 56 -8.68 -32.68 -20.87
CA ALA A 56 -8.65 -31.23 -20.67
C ALA A 56 -8.58 -30.88 -19.18
N LYS A 57 -7.47 -31.25 -18.53
CA LYS A 57 -7.14 -30.82 -17.18
C LYS A 57 -6.74 -29.34 -17.18
N PRO A 58 -6.92 -28.59 -16.08
CA PRO A 58 -6.51 -27.19 -16.00
C PRO A 58 -5.07 -26.91 -16.46
N GLU A 59 -4.11 -27.71 -15.99
CA GLU A 59 -2.70 -27.62 -16.41
C GLU A 59 -2.51 -27.85 -17.91
N GLU A 60 -3.24 -28.81 -18.48
CA GLU A 60 -3.19 -29.14 -19.90
C GLU A 60 -3.78 -28.01 -20.74
N ILE A 61 -4.85 -27.37 -20.27
CA ILE A 61 -5.45 -26.19 -20.93
C ILE A 61 -4.41 -25.07 -21.03
N VAL A 62 -3.71 -24.75 -19.94
CA VAL A 62 -2.65 -23.73 -19.93
C VAL A 62 -1.51 -24.13 -20.87
N ARG A 63 -1.06 -25.39 -20.82
CA ARG A 63 -0.01 -25.92 -21.71
C ARG A 63 -0.39 -25.74 -23.18
N GLN A 64 -1.62 -26.09 -23.56
CA GLN A 64 -2.09 -25.98 -24.94
C GLN A 64 -2.23 -24.52 -25.41
N LEU A 65 -2.72 -23.62 -24.55
CA LEU A 65 -2.75 -22.19 -24.88
C LEU A 65 -1.34 -21.62 -25.06
N PHE A 66 -0.38 -22.06 -24.24
CA PHE A 66 1.00 -21.66 -24.39
C PHE A 66 1.62 -22.22 -25.68
N LEU A 67 1.33 -23.47 -26.04
CA LEU A 67 1.73 -24.06 -27.32
C LEU A 67 1.15 -23.27 -28.50
N TYR A 68 -0.13 -22.91 -28.44
CA TYR A 68 -0.77 -22.06 -29.45
C TYR A 68 -0.04 -20.72 -29.60
N ARG A 69 0.31 -20.06 -28.48
CA ARG A 69 1.09 -18.82 -28.47
C ARG A 69 2.46 -19.00 -29.13
N LEU A 70 3.19 -20.06 -28.77
CA LEU A 70 4.51 -20.34 -29.35
C LEU A 70 4.45 -20.50 -30.87
N ILE A 71 3.41 -21.15 -31.38
CA ILE A 71 3.24 -21.42 -32.80
C ILE A 71 2.77 -20.16 -33.55
N HIS A 72 1.73 -19.49 -33.06
CA HIS A 72 1.03 -18.44 -33.80
C HIS A 72 1.51 -17.03 -33.50
N THR A 73 1.95 -16.76 -32.27
CA THR A 73 2.46 -15.46 -31.85
C THR A 73 3.98 -15.41 -32.04
N TYR A 74 4.71 -16.38 -31.49
CA TYR A 74 6.18 -16.41 -31.59
C TYR A 74 6.72 -17.08 -32.86
N GLY A 75 5.88 -17.79 -33.62
CA GLY A 75 6.25 -18.35 -34.93
C GLY A 75 7.13 -19.59 -34.87
N TYR A 76 7.22 -20.29 -33.74
CA TYR A 76 8.00 -21.51 -33.64
C TYR A 76 7.32 -22.66 -34.40
N PRO A 77 8.02 -23.32 -35.34
CA PRO A 77 7.46 -24.47 -36.05
C PRO A 77 7.29 -25.65 -35.08
N THR A 78 6.21 -26.41 -35.22
CA THR A 78 5.91 -27.57 -34.37
C THR A 78 7.04 -28.60 -34.34
N ALA A 79 7.80 -28.74 -35.43
CA ALA A 79 8.98 -29.61 -35.49
C ALA A 79 10.12 -29.24 -34.51
N ARG A 80 10.15 -27.99 -34.02
CA ARG A 80 11.10 -27.53 -32.99
C ARG A 80 10.55 -27.63 -31.58
N ILE A 81 9.28 -27.98 -31.40
CA ILE A 81 8.62 -28.03 -30.10
C ILE A 81 8.44 -29.50 -29.69
N ALA A 82 8.98 -29.86 -28.54
CA ALA A 82 8.76 -31.17 -27.92
C ALA A 82 7.94 -31.00 -26.64
N VAL A 83 6.94 -31.87 -26.46
CA VAL A 83 6.06 -31.89 -25.29
C VAL A 83 6.43 -33.09 -24.40
N GLU A 84 6.48 -32.90 -23.08
CA GLU A 84 6.86 -33.92 -22.08
C GLU A 84 8.23 -34.57 -22.37
N LYS A 85 9.23 -33.77 -22.79
CA LYS A 85 10.58 -34.24 -23.12
C LYS A 85 11.35 -34.62 -21.85
N GLY A 86 12.00 -35.79 -21.85
CA GLY A 86 12.88 -36.21 -20.76
C GLY A 86 14.11 -35.32 -20.64
N VAL A 87 14.50 -34.98 -19.41
CA VAL A 87 15.68 -34.15 -19.10
C VAL A 87 16.83 -35.03 -18.62
N TYR A 88 18.05 -34.77 -19.09
CA TYR A 88 19.26 -35.50 -18.75
C TYR A 88 19.88 -34.99 -17.44
N PHE A 89 19.94 -35.83 -16.41
CA PHE A 89 20.62 -35.51 -15.14
C PHE A 89 21.78 -36.47 -14.91
N GLY A 90 22.99 -36.08 -15.32
CA GLY A 90 24.17 -36.93 -15.16
C GLY A 90 23.99 -38.27 -15.88
N SER A 91 24.07 -39.39 -15.15
CA SER A 91 23.95 -40.75 -15.68
C SER A 91 22.52 -41.33 -15.63
N SER A 92 21.55 -40.64 -15.02
CA SER A 92 20.15 -41.05 -14.97
C SER A 92 19.34 -40.35 -16.07
N VAL A 93 18.81 -41.15 -17.01
CA VAL A 93 18.01 -40.66 -18.14
C VAL A 93 16.53 -40.83 -17.83
N GLY A 94 15.74 -39.75 -17.87
CA GLY A 94 14.29 -39.82 -18.06
C GLY A 94 13.38 -39.87 -16.83
N ASP A 95 13.89 -39.76 -15.59
CA ASP A 95 13.05 -39.71 -14.38
C ASP A 95 12.28 -38.39 -14.22
N LYS A 96 12.72 -37.33 -14.91
CA LYS A 96 12.08 -36.01 -14.89
C LYS A 96 11.84 -35.54 -16.33
N ARG A 97 10.66 -34.94 -16.55
CA ARG A 97 10.21 -34.45 -17.87
C ARG A 97 9.90 -32.97 -17.79
N ALA A 98 10.40 -32.23 -18.77
CA ALA A 98 10.02 -30.85 -19.00
C ALA A 98 8.72 -30.80 -19.82
N ASP A 99 7.81 -29.90 -19.47
CA ASP A 99 6.51 -29.79 -20.13
C ASP A 99 6.61 -29.42 -21.60
N ILE A 100 7.39 -28.37 -21.91
CA ILE A 100 7.65 -27.94 -23.28
C ILE A 100 9.14 -27.62 -23.42
N VAL A 101 9.75 -28.12 -24.50
CA VAL A 101 11.13 -27.79 -24.87
C VAL A 101 11.15 -27.33 -26.32
N ILE A 102 11.74 -26.16 -26.56
CA ILE A 102 12.01 -25.64 -27.90
C ILE A 102 13.48 -25.90 -28.22
N SER A 103 13.76 -26.55 -29.34
CA SER A 103 15.13 -26.81 -29.78
C SER A 103 15.75 -25.62 -30.52
N GLU A 104 17.08 -25.54 -30.51
CA GLU A 104 17.86 -24.61 -31.34
C GLU A 104 17.54 -24.75 -32.83
N LYS A 105 17.66 -23.64 -33.57
CA LYS A 105 17.28 -23.61 -35.00
C LYS A 105 18.14 -24.55 -35.83
N ASP A 106 19.45 -24.51 -35.59
CA ASP A 106 20.44 -25.27 -36.36
C ASP A 106 20.87 -26.57 -35.64
N HIS A 107 20.46 -26.76 -34.37
CA HIS A 107 20.83 -27.89 -33.52
C HIS A 107 19.59 -28.52 -32.85
N PRO A 108 18.83 -29.40 -33.54
CA PRO A 108 17.56 -29.93 -33.06
C PRO A 108 17.62 -30.71 -31.73
N ASN A 109 18.81 -31.18 -31.34
CA ASN A 109 19.02 -31.91 -30.08
C ASN A 109 19.33 -30.99 -28.90
N THR A 110 19.70 -29.73 -29.16
CA THR A 110 20.06 -28.74 -28.13
C THR A 110 18.81 -27.99 -27.71
N ALA A 111 18.52 -27.96 -26.42
CA ALA A 111 17.41 -27.18 -25.87
C ALA A 111 17.74 -25.68 -25.92
N TYR A 112 16.84 -24.89 -26.50
CA TYR A 112 16.91 -23.42 -26.56
C TYR A 112 16.05 -22.78 -25.45
N ILE A 113 14.79 -23.21 -25.35
CA ILE A 113 13.85 -22.74 -24.32
C ILE A 113 13.27 -23.96 -23.61
N ILE A 114 13.26 -23.93 -22.28
CA ILE A 114 12.56 -24.92 -21.43
C ILE A 114 11.43 -24.21 -20.71
N ILE A 115 10.23 -24.76 -20.78
CA ILE A 115 9.03 -24.19 -20.19
C ILE A 115 8.41 -25.22 -19.25
N GLU A 116 8.05 -24.76 -18.05
CA GLU A 116 7.32 -25.52 -17.04
C GLU A 116 5.95 -24.88 -16.76
N VAL A 117 4.91 -25.70 -16.84
CA VAL A 117 3.51 -25.35 -16.63
C VAL A 117 3.02 -26.05 -15.37
N LYS A 118 3.23 -25.43 -14.20
CA LYS A 118 3.00 -26.11 -12.90
C LYS A 118 2.22 -25.31 -11.87
N LYS A 119 1.72 -26.05 -10.87
CA LYS A 119 1.00 -25.62 -9.66
C LYS A 119 1.67 -24.43 -8.92
N PRO A 120 0.92 -23.69 -8.07
CA PRO A 120 1.13 -22.26 -7.78
C PRO A 120 2.30 -21.87 -6.87
N LYS A 121 3.12 -22.82 -6.38
CA LYS A 121 4.31 -22.43 -5.58
C LYS A 121 5.45 -22.01 -6.51
N ARG A 122 5.41 -20.74 -6.92
CA ARG A 122 6.38 -20.05 -7.78
C ARG A 122 7.83 -20.43 -7.46
N ARG A 123 8.20 -20.46 -6.18
CA ARG A 123 9.56 -20.82 -5.73
C ARG A 123 9.99 -22.24 -6.12
N ASP A 124 9.20 -23.25 -5.75
CA ASP A 124 9.54 -24.66 -5.98
C ASP A 124 9.63 -24.96 -7.49
N GLY A 125 8.73 -24.34 -8.28
CA GLY A 125 8.71 -24.43 -9.73
C GLY A 125 9.94 -23.81 -10.38
N LEU A 126 10.36 -22.61 -9.93
CA LEU A 126 11.53 -21.92 -10.46
C LEU A 126 12.85 -22.63 -10.09
N GLU A 127 13.00 -23.16 -8.87
CA GLU A 127 14.19 -23.94 -8.49
C GLU A 127 14.32 -25.22 -9.33
N GLN A 128 13.21 -25.92 -9.56
CA GLN A 128 13.16 -27.09 -10.45
C GLN A 128 13.52 -26.72 -11.89
N LEU A 129 12.94 -25.64 -12.41
CA LEU A 129 13.18 -25.18 -13.78
C LEU A 129 14.66 -24.79 -14.01
N LYS A 130 15.28 -24.08 -13.05
CA LYS A 130 16.72 -23.77 -13.09
C LYS A 130 17.55 -25.06 -13.12
N SER A 131 17.14 -26.09 -12.39
CA SER A 131 17.79 -27.40 -12.42
C SER A 131 17.74 -28.03 -13.82
N TYR A 132 16.62 -27.93 -14.54
CA TYR A 132 16.49 -28.41 -15.93
C TYR A 132 17.36 -27.63 -16.91
N CYS A 133 17.34 -26.30 -16.85
CA CYS A 133 18.18 -25.47 -17.71
C CYS A 133 19.67 -25.71 -17.49
N ASN A 134 20.09 -25.97 -16.25
CA ASN A 134 21.48 -26.31 -15.95
C ASN A 134 21.89 -27.67 -16.53
N ALA A 135 20.99 -28.64 -16.54
CA ALA A 135 21.27 -29.98 -17.03
C ALA A 135 21.34 -30.04 -18.56
N GLU A 136 20.42 -29.34 -19.24
CA GLU A 136 20.34 -29.31 -20.72
C GLU A 136 21.18 -28.20 -21.36
N GLY A 137 21.69 -27.26 -20.57
CA GLY A 137 22.39 -26.07 -21.06
C GLY A 137 21.49 -25.04 -21.75
N ALA A 138 20.17 -25.09 -21.55
CA ALA A 138 19.23 -24.20 -22.21
C ALA A 138 19.40 -22.74 -21.73
N PRO A 139 19.52 -21.76 -22.65
CA PRO A 139 19.70 -20.35 -22.29
C PRO A 139 18.44 -19.70 -21.71
N ILE A 140 17.24 -20.19 -22.03
CA ILE A 140 15.97 -19.57 -21.60
C ILE A 140 15.14 -20.56 -20.79
N ALA A 141 14.62 -20.08 -19.66
CA ALA A 141 13.77 -20.80 -18.74
C ALA A 141 12.44 -20.05 -18.59
N VAL A 142 11.31 -20.74 -18.74
CA VAL A 142 9.99 -20.14 -18.58
C VAL A 142 9.19 -20.92 -17.56
N TRP A 143 8.59 -20.21 -16.62
CA TRP A 143 7.60 -20.77 -15.71
C TRP A 143 6.29 -20.03 -15.89
N THR A 144 5.18 -20.76 -15.93
CA THR A 144 3.84 -20.17 -15.93
C THR A 144 2.81 -21.07 -15.26
N ASN A 145 1.80 -20.46 -14.64
CA ASN A 145 0.59 -21.13 -14.15
C ASN A 145 -0.68 -20.67 -14.91
N GLY A 146 -0.52 -19.86 -15.96
CA GLY A 146 -1.61 -19.24 -16.73
C GLY A 146 -2.14 -17.92 -16.18
N SER A 147 -1.81 -17.57 -14.93
CA SER A 147 -2.07 -16.25 -14.34
C SER A 147 -0.84 -15.34 -14.42
N GLU A 148 0.35 -15.94 -14.21
CA GLU A 148 1.65 -15.28 -14.17
C GLU A 148 2.61 -15.92 -15.16
N ILE A 149 3.64 -15.17 -15.56
CA ILE A 149 4.73 -15.69 -16.37
C ILE A 149 6.08 -15.14 -15.89
N VAL A 150 7.02 -16.05 -15.66
CA VAL A 150 8.40 -15.71 -15.32
C VAL A 150 9.30 -16.23 -16.42
N ILE A 151 10.00 -15.33 -17.10
CA ILE A 151 10.93 -15.64 -18.19
C ILE A 151 12.34 -15.29 -17.72
N LEU A 152 13.19 -16.30 -17.60
CA LEU A 152 14.57 -16.14 -17.15
C LEU A 152 15.56 -16.46 -18.26
N HIS A 153 16.55 -15.60 -18.42
CA HIS A 153 17.76 -15.85 -19.20
C HIS A 153 18.87 -16.35 -18.28
N ARG A 154 19.47 -17.49 -18.64
CA ARG A 154 20.61 -18.12 -17.96
C ARG A 154 21.92 -17.61 -18.58
N GLU A 155 22.61 -16.71 -17.88
CA GLU A 155 23.92 -16.22 -18.30
C GLU A 155 25.05 -17.17 -17.89
N ASP A 156 24.89 -17.84 -16.75
CA ASP A 156 25.84 -18.80 -16.17
C ASP A 156 25.04 -19.90 -15.44
N PRO A 157 25.57 -21.14 -15.24
CA PRO A 157 24.97 -22.19 -14.42
C PRO A 157 24.24 -21.77 -13.14
N ASN A 158 24.58 -20.65 -12.50
CA ASN A 158 23.84 -20.18 -11.31
C ASN A 158 23.33 -18.73 -11.40
N ILE A 159 23.47 -18.06 -12.56
CA ILE A 159 23.08 -16.66 -12.74
C ILE A 159 21.95 -16.58 -13.73
N TYR A 160 20.79 -16.16 -13.23
CA TYR A 160 19.56 -15.98 -14.01
C TYR A 160 19.07 -14.54 -13.88
N ARG A 161 18.56 -13.99 -14.98
CA ARG A 161 17.93 -12.66 -15.03
C ARG A 161 16.56 -12.73 -15.67
N SER A 162 15.61 -11.94 -15.21
CA SER A 162 14.33 -11.85 -15.91
C SER A 162 14.50 -11.15 -17.25
N ILE A 163 13.80 -11.61 -18.28
CA ILE A 163 13.66 -10.91 -19.55
C ILE A 163 12.19 -10.57 -19.79
N SER A 164 11.96 -9.55 -20.62
CA SER A 164 10.62 -8.96 -20.82
C SER A 164 9.69 -9.88 -21.60
N ASP A 165 10.23 -10.64 -22.56
CA ASP A 165 9.46 -11.48 -23.48
C ASP A 165 10.31 -12.65 -23.99
N LEU A 166 9.69 -13.59 -24.70
CA LEU A 166 10.39 -14.63 -25.45
C LEU A 166 10.83 -14.12 -26.83
N PRO A 167 11.99 -14.58 -27.34
CA PRO A 167 12.35 -14.30 -28.73
C PRO A 167 11.38 -14.97 -29.67
N HIS A 168 10.94 -14.24 -30.70
CA HIS A 168 10.29 -14.87 -31.86
C HIS A 168 11.26 -15.83 -32.57
N ALA A 169 10.74 -16.79 -33.33
CA ALA A 169 11.56 -17.79 -34.03
C ALA A 169 12.55 -17.19 -35.04
N ASN A 170 12.31 -15.96 -35.49
CA ASN A 170 13.17 -15.18 -36.39
C ASN A 170 13.97 -14.08 -35.67
N GLN A 171 13.86 -13.98 -34.35
CA GLN A 171 14.51 -12.97 -33.52
C GLN A 171 15.59 -13.63 -32.66
N THR A 172 16.67 -12.91 -32.41
CA THR A 172 17.72 -13.34 -31.50
C THR A 172 17.39 -12.96 -30.06
N LEU A 173 17.93 -13.72 -29.10
CA LEU A 173 17.82 -13.37 -27.68
C LEU A 173 18.43 -11.99 -27.37
N ALA A 174 19.51 -11.61 -28.06
CA ALA A 174 20.13 -10.30 -27.91
C ALA A 174 19.19 -9.15 -28.30
N GLU A 175 18.38 -9.31 -29.35
CA GLU A 175 17.40 -8.30 -29.77
C GLU A 175 16.28 -8.12 -28.73
N VAL A 176 15.88 -9.19 -28.04
CA VAL A 176 14.88 -9.12 -26.95
C VAL A 176 15.47 -8.43 -25.72
N ILE A 177 16.70 -8.80 -25.34
CA ILE A 177 17.40 -8.20 -24.18
C ILE A 177 17.67 -6.71 -24.42
N ASN A 178 17.99 -6.32 -25.66
CA ASN A 178 18.38 -4.95 -26.00
C ASN A 178 17.19 -4.08 -26.44
N GLU A 179 15.96 -4.57 -26.27
CA GLU A 179 14.76 -3.84 -26.64
C GLU A 179 14.74 -2.47 -25.93
N ARG A 180 14.36 -1.42 -26.66
CA ARG A 180 14.05 -0.12 -26.07
C ARG A 180 12.53 -0.02 -25.91
N VAL A 181 12.09 0.33 -24.71
CA VAL A 181 10.66 0.48 -24.40
C VAL A 181 10.34 1.94 -24.16
N THR A 182 9.25 2.37 -24.77
CA THR A 182 8.61 3.65 -24.53
C THR A 182 7.65 3.56 -23.35
N LEU A 183 7.32 4.71 -22.75
CA LEU A 183 6.34 4.77 -21.65
C LEU A 183 4.96 4.20 -22.05
N GLN A 184 4.57 4.34 -23.32
CA GLN A 184 3.32 3.79 -23.84
C GLN A 184 3.37 2.26 -23.97
N GLU A 185 4.52 1.72 -24.34
CA GLU A 185 4.71 0.26 -24.37
C GLU A 185 4.80 -0.32 -22.96
N LEU A 186 5.46 0.39 -22.02
CA LEU A 186 5.49 0.02 -20.61
C LEU A 186 4.07 -0.07 -20.03
N GLU A 187 3.18 0.88 -20.37
CA GLU A 187 1.78 0.85 -19.94
C GLU A 187 1.06 -0.42 -20.40
N LYS A 188 1.23 -0.79 -21.67
CA LYS A 188 0.57 -1.96 -22.25
C LYS A 188 1.08 -3.28 -21.65
N ARG A 189 2.34 -3.32 -21.23
CA ARG A 189 3.00 -4.51 -20.68
C ARG A 189 3.16 -4.48 -19.16
N ASN A 190 2.52 -3.52 -18.48
CA ASN A 190 2.67 -3.35 -17.05
C ASN A 190 2.25 -4.63 -16.31
N LYS A 191 3.22 -5.33 -15.72
CA LYS A 191 3.01 -6.64 -15.10
C LYS A 191 1.96 -6.62 -13.99
N LEU A 192 1.80 -5.49 -13.29
CA LEU A 192 0.80 -5.35 -12.25
C LEU A 192 -0.64 -5.45 -12.78
N VAL A 193 -0.87 -5.05 -14.02
CA VAL A 193 -2.18 -5.09 -14.69
C VAL A 193 -2.33 -6.38 -15.48
N VAL A 194 -1.33 -6.72 -16.30
CA VAL A 194 -1.38 -7.88 -17.22
C VAL A 194 -1.38 -9.20 -16.46
N GLU A 195 -0.55 -9.33 -15.42
CA GLU A 195 -0.41 -10.56 -14.63
C GLU A 195 -1.24 -10.51 -13.33
N ARG A 196 -1.99 -9.42 -13.08
CA ARG A 196 -2.75 -9.17 -11.85
C ARG A 196 -1.91 -9.32 -10.56
N LEU A 197 -0.63 -8.97 -10.65
CA LEU A 197 0.33 -9.01 -9.54
C LEU A 197 0.23 -7.75 -8.66
N SER A 198 0.49 -7.89 -7.36
CA SER A 198 0.72 -6.72 -6.51
C SER A 198 2.20 -6.32 -6.54
N LEU A 199 2.49 -5.04 -6.29
CA LEU A 199 3.88 -4.57 -6.15
C LEU A 199 4.54 -5.19 -4.91
N ARG A 200 3.75 -5.53 -3.88
CA ARG A 200 4.19 -6.33 -2.73
C ARG A 200 4.76 -7.69 -3.16
N ASP A 201 4.11 -8.40 -4.06
CA ASP A 201 4.58 -9.71 -4.55
C ASP A 201 5.93 -9.61 -5.26
N VAL A 202 6.11 -8.55 -6.05
CA VAL A 202 7.37 -8.28 -6.73
C VAL A 202 8.50 -7.99 -5.72
N ILE A 203 8.22 -7.21 -4.68
CA ILE A 203 9.20 -6.90 -3.64
C ILE A 203 9.56 -8.16 -2.85
N LEU A 204 8.57 -9.00 -2.52
CA LEU A 204 8.80 -10.31 -1.92
C LEU A 204 9.75 -11.18 -2.76
N ASP A 205 9.59 -11.18 -4.09
CA ASP A 205 10.49 -11.91 -4.98
C ASP A 205 11.91 -11.35 -4.97
N LEU A 206 12.06 -10.02 -5.00
CA LEU A 206 13.37 -9.36 -4.89
C LEU A 206 14.09 -9.75 -3.59
N GLU A 207 13.37 -9.73 -2.47
CA GLU A 207 13.88 -10.11 -1.15
C GLU A 207 14.35 -11.56 -1.14
N ASN A 208 13.51 -12.48 -1.59
CA ASN A 208 13.76 -13.92 -1.52
C ASN A 208 14.84 -14.40 -2.50
N LEU A 209 14.92 -13.80 -3.69
CA LEU A 209 15.78 -14.29 -4.78
C LEU A 209 17.16 -13.63 -4.80
N VAL A 210 17.27 -12.40 -4.31
CA VAL A 210 18.50 -11.60 -4.43
C VAL A 210 18.95 -11.07 -3.07
N LEU A 211 18.11 -10.29 -2.40
CA LEU A 211 18.55 -9.46 -1.28
C LEU A 211 18.89 -10.26 -0.03
N ALA A 212 18.30 -11.45 0.15
CA ALA A 212 18.64 -12.37 1.24
C ALA A 212 20.13 -12.73 1.28
N ASN A 213 20.82 -12.72 0.14
CA ASN A 213 22.24 -13.07 0.04
C ASN A 213 23.15 -11.87 -0.24
N ALA A 214 22.60 -10.66 -0.33
CA ALA A 214 23.34 -9.47 -0.74
C ALA A 214 24.11 -8.78 0.41
N GLY A 215 23.78 -9.06 1.67
CA GLY A 215 24.48 -8.48 2.84
C GLY A 215 24.22 -6.98 3.05
N VAL A 216 23.14 -6.44 2.45
CA VAL A 216 22.74 -5.03 2.49
C VAL A 216 21.41 -4.86 3.23
N ASP A 217 21.08 -3.61 3.58
CA ASP A 217 19.74 -3.29 4.09
C ASP A 217 18.73 -3.38 2.93
N GLN A 218 17.90 -4.43 2.97
CA GLN A 218 16.95 -4.76 1.90
C GLN A 218 15.96 -3.63 1.65
N PHE A 219 15.52 -2.98 2.73
CA PHE A 219 14.59 -1.86 2.65
C PHE A 219 15.23 -0.69 1.92
N GLU A 220 16.45 -0.30 2.32
CA GLU A 220 17.14 0.84 1.70
C GLU A 220 17.40 0.60 0.20
N GLU A 221 17.83 -0.61 -0.17
CA GLU A 221 18.15 -0.89 -1.57
C GLU A 221 16.92 -0.96 -2.47
N VAL A 222 15.84 -1.61 -2.04
CA VAL A 222 14.57 -1.60 -2.79
C VAL A 222 14.04 -0.18 -2.89
N PHE A 223 14.11 0.59 -1.80
CA PHE A 223 13.65 1.98 -1.76
C PHE A 223 14.43 2.87 -2.75
N LYS A 224 15.76 2.77 -2.81
CA LYS A 224 16.60 3.48 -3.79
C LYS A 224 16.23 3.11 -5.25
N LEU A 225 15.98 1.83 -5.52
CA LEU A 225 15.58 1.36 -6.86
C LEU A 225 14.20 1.88 -7.27
N ILE A 226 13.21 1.81 -6.38
CA ILE A 226 11.86 2.38 -6.61
C ILE A 226 11.96 3.88 -6.88
N TYR A 227 12.79 4.59 -6.11
CA TYR A 227 12.99 6.03 -6.25
C TYR A 227 13.60 6.40 -7.61
N ALA A 228 14.65 5.68 -8.04
CA ALA A 228 15.28 5.85 -9.34
C ALA A 228 14.30 5.56 -10.49
N LYS A 229 13.48 4.51 -10.35
CA LYS A 229 12.49 4.12 -11.35
C LYS A 229 11.38 5.15 -11.50
N LEU A 230 10.82 5.65 -10.39
CA LEU A 230 9.84 6.73 -10.42
C LEU A 230 10.41 7.94 -11.15
N TYR A 231 11.62 8.37 -10.78
CA TYR A 231 12.28 9.48 -11.46
C TYR A 231 12.41 9.24 -12.97
N ASP A 232 12.83 8.05 -13.37
CA ASP A 232 12.96 7.67 -14.77
C ASP A 232 11.63 7.78 -15.54
N GLU A 233 10.54 7.24 -14.99
CA GLU A 233 9.20 7.31 -15.60
C GLU A 233 8.72 8.77 -15.74
N ALA A 234 8.98 9.61 -14.73
CA ALA A 234 8.64 11.03 -14.76
C ALA A 234 9.46 11.81 -15.82
N GLN A 235 10.72 11.43 -16.05
CA GLN A 235 11.55 12.04 -17.10
C GLN A 235 11.28 11.47 -18.48
N ALA A 236 10.89 10.20 -18.59
CA ALA A 236 10.59 9.53 -19.85
C ALA A 236 9.60 10.34 -20.68
N LYS A 237 8.57 10.93 -20.06
CA LYS A 237 7.62 11.85 -20.74
C LYS A 237 8.28 13.00 -21.51
N ARG A 238 9.45 13.45 -21.06
CA ARG A 238 10.21 14.58 -21.63
C ARG A 238 11.33 14.14 -22.57
N ARG A 239 11.73 12.86 -22.53
CA ARG A 239 12.79 12.33 -23.41
C ARG A 239 12.28 12.20 -24.86
N PRO A 240 13.13 12.45 -25.86
CA PRO A 240 12.82 12.09 -27.25
C PRO A 240 12.44 10.60 -27.35
N GLY A 241 11.34 10.30 -28.04
CA GLY A 241 10.83 8.93 -28.15
C GLY A 241 10.15 8.38 -26.88
N LYS A 242 10.09 9.16 -25.80
CA LYS A 242 9.48 8.78 -24.52
C LYS A 242 9.98 7.46 -23.93
N VAL A 243 11.26 7.17 -24.12
CA VAL A 243 11.89 5.92 -23.66
C VAL A 243 12.14 5.91 -22.16
N VAL A 244 11.99 4.73 -21.55
CA VAL A 244 12.38 4.46 -20.15
C VAL A 244 13.78 3.86 -20.12
N GLU A 245 14.63 4.37 -19.22
CA GLU A 245 16.04 3.98 -19.08
C GLU A 245 16.27 3.00 -17.93
N PHE A 246 15.34 2.93 -16.97
CA PHE A 246 15.34 1.96 -15.86
C PHE A 246 15.01 0.55 -16.40
N ARG A 247 15.98 -0.07 -17.06
CA ARG A 247 15.90 -1.45 -17.57
C ARG A 247 17.27 -2.00 -17.96
N ALA A 248 17.40 -3.31 -18.09
CA ALA A 248 18.54 -3.88 -18.79
C ALA A 248 18.32 -3.78 -20.31
N ALA A 249 19.32 -3.28 -21.05
CA ALA A 249 19.25 -3.06 -22.49
C ALA A 249 20.59 -3.41 -23.19
N GLY A 250 21.23 -4.52 -22.78
CA GLY A 250 22.45 -5.04 -23.40
C GLY A 250 23.76 -4.52 -22.84
N GLU A 251 23.71 -3.67 -21.82
CA GLU A 251 24.90 -3.15 -21.17
C GLU A 251 25.63 -4.23 -20.36
N THR A 252 26.93 -4.04 -20.14
CA THR A 252 27.66 -4.81 -19.13
C THR A 252 27.08 -4.55 -17.74
N ARG A 253 27.37 -5.45 -16.79
CA ARG A 253 26.83 -5.32 -15.42
C ARG A 253 27.23 -3.99 -14.76
N GLN A 254 28.47 -3.57 -14.99
CA GLN A 254 28.98 -2.30 -14.48
C GLN A 254 28.28 -1.10 -15.12
N GLU A 255 28.11 -1.11 -16.45
CA GLU A 255 27.42 -0.03 -17.16
C GLU A 255 25.93 0.08 -16.73
N LEU A 256 25.26 -1.05 -16.51
CA LEU A 256 23.90 -1.06 -15.97
C LEU A 256 23.87 -0.48 -14.56
N TYR A 257 24.81 -0.86 -13.68
CA TYR A 257 24.94 -0.30 -12.34
C TYR A 257 25.12 1.22 -12.42
N ASP A 258 26.06 1.70 -13.23
CA ASP A 258 26.34 3.12 -13.38
C ASP A 258 25.10 3.88 -13.88
N LYS A 259 24.38 3.33 -14.86
CA LYS A 259 23.13 3.91 -15.39
C LYS A 259 22.07 4.07 -14.30
N ILE A 260 21.79 3.00 -13.55
CA ILE A 260 20.73 3.02 -12.52
C ILE A 260 21.15 3.90 -11.33
N ASN A 261 22.42 3.88 -10.94
CA ASN A 261 22.94 4.74 -9.88
C ASN A 261 22.90 6.22 -10.30
N ASN A 262 23.13 6.55 -11.57
CA ASN A 262 22.96 7.89 -12.11
C ASN A 262 21.49 8.36 -12.11
N LEU A 263 20.54 7.47 -12.44
CA LEU A 263 19.11 7.76 -12.29
C LEU A 263 18.76 8.05 -10.82
N PHE A 264 19.29 7.25 -9.89
CA PHE A 264 19.13 7.48 -8.45
C PHE A 264 19.70 8.83 -8.00
N HIS A 265 20.90 9.20 -8.47
CA HIS A 265 21.50 10.49 -8.16
C HIS A 265 20.65 11.66 -8.68
N ALA A 266 20.19 11.58 -9.92
CA ALA A 266 19.33 12.59 -10.51
C ALA A 266 17.98 12.70 -9.75
N ALA A 267 17.43 11.57 -9.30
CA ALA A 267 16.25 11.53 -8.44
C ALA A 267 16.50 12.26 -7.10
N ARG A 268 17.63 12.01 -6.44
CA ARG A 268 18.01 12.69 -5.19
C ARG A 268 18.18 14.19 -5.35
N GLU A 269 18.79 14.63 -6.46
CA GLU A 269 18.94 16.06 -6.75
C GLU A 269 17.60 16.74 -6.99
N LYS A 270 16.67 16.03 -7.66
CA LYS A 270 15.34 16.54 -7.98
C LYS A 270 14.43 16.60 -6.74
N TRP A 271 14.49 15.57 -5.91
CA TRP A 271 13.65 15.37 -4.74
C TRP A 271 14.54 15.34 -3.50
N GLN A 272 14.99 16.53 -3.10
CA GLN A 272 15.95 16.71 -2.01
C GLN A 272 15.32 16.41 -0.64
N GLY A 273 16.15 15.97 0.32
CA GLY A 273 15.73 15.77 1.71
C GLY A 273 15.26 14.35 2.06
N VAL A 274 15.25 13.43 1.10
CA VAL A 274 14.99 11.99 1.32
C VAL A 274 16.28 11.22 1.58
N PHE A 275 17.30 11.39 0.72
CA PHE A 275 18.60 10.73 0.81
C PHE A 275 19.71 11.76 1.05
N LEU A 276 20.77 11.36 1.76
CA LEU A 276 21.93 12.21 1.99
C LEU A 276 22.73 12.42 0.70
N PRO A 277 23.41 13.58 0.56
CA PRO A 277 24.37 13.79 -0.52
C PRO A 277 25.46 12.72 -0.49
N GLY A 278 25.78 12.13 -1.66
CA GLY A 278 26.82 11.10 -1.80
C GLY A 278 26.39 9.65 -1.55
N GLU A 279 25.19 9.38 -1.04
CA GLU A 279 24.63 8.00 -1.02
C GLU A 279 24.60 7.38 -2.43
N ASN A 280 24.91 6.09 -2.52
CA ASN A 280 24.85 5.27 -3.72
C ASN A 280 23.93 4.07 -3.49
N ILE A 281 23.62 3.35 -4.57
CA ILE A 281 23.08 1.98 -4.47
C ILE A 281 24.21 1.06 -4.02
N ASP A 282 24.03 0.32 -2.93
CA ASP A 282 25.04 -0.52 -2.30
C ASP A 282 25.01 -1.98 -2.80
N LEU A 283 24.08 -2.30 -3.71
CA LEU A 283 24.07 -3.58 -4.43
C LEU A 283 25.30 -3.76 -5.33
N THR A 284 25.80 -4.99 -5.41
CA THR A 284 26.80 -5.34 -6.43
C THR A 284 26.20 -5.24 -7.84
N PRO A 285 27.02 -5.05 -8.90
CA PRO A 285 26.52 -5.03 -10.28
C PRO A 285 25.70 -6.26 -10.68
N ASP A 286 26.06 -7.44 -10.16
CA ASP A 286 25.31 -8.68 -10.36
C ASP A 286 23.93 -8.64 -9.69
N HIS A 287 23.87 -8.27 -8.40
CA HIS A 287 22.61 -8.19 -7.65
C HIS A 287 21.68 -7.11 -8.23
N LEU A 288 22.22 -5.93 -8.54
CA LEU A 288 21.47 -4.82 -9.12
C LEU A 288 20.81 -5.23 -10.42
N ALA A 289 21.52 -5.91 -11.31
CA ALA A 289 20.97 -6.32 -12.60
C ALA A 289 19.79 -7.28 -12.45
N VAL A 290 19.85 -8.20 -11.47
CA VAL A 290 18.71 -9.07 -11.18
C VAL A 290 17.55 -8.24 -10.64
N CYS A 291 17.79 -7.31 -9.70
CA CYS A 291 16.73 -6.46 -9.16
C CYS A 291 16.04 -5.60 -10.23
N VAL A 292 16.81 -4.99 -11.14
CA VAL A 292 16.29 -4.20 -12.27
C VAL A 292 15.39 -5.06 -13.15
N SER A 293 15.76 -6.31 -13.39
CA SER A 293 14.98 -7.21 -14.25
C SER A 293 13.56 -7.50 -13.74
N PHE A 294 13.33 -7.44 -12.42
CA PHE A 294 11.99 -7.57 -11.83
C PHE A 294 11.18 -6.28 -11.90
N LEU A 295 11.85 -5.13 -11.83
CA LEU A 295 11.20 -3.82 -11.75
C LEU A 295 11.02 -3.14 -13.12
N GLN A 296 11.75 -3.55 -14.16
CA GLN A 296 11.80 -2.81 -15.43
C GLN A 296 10.46 -2.73 -16.18
N ASP A 297 9.63 -3.79 -16.14
CA ASP A 297 8.35 -3.86 -16.85
C ASP A 297 7.15 -3.59 -15.93
N ILE A 298 7.42 -3.02 -14.75
CA ILE A 298 6.40 -2.48 -13.85
C ILE A 298 6.24 -1.00 -14.16
N LYS A 299 5.03 -0.47 -14.13
CA LYS A 299 4.82 0.97 -14.13
C LYS A 299 4.40 1.42 -12.74
N LEU A 300 5.07 2.45 -12.23
CA LEU A 300 4.77 2.99 -10.90
C LEU A 300 3.89 4.23 -10.99
N PHE A 301 4.18 5.18 -11.89
CA PHE A 301 3.37 6.38 -12.05
C PHE A 301 2.03 6.13 -12.79
N ASN A 302 0.96 6.80 -12.37
CA ASN A 302 -0.43 6.56 -12.80
C ASN A 302 -0.96 5.15 -12.50
N SER A 303 -0.21 4.34 -11.76
CA SER A 303 -0.81 3.23 -11.02
C SER A 303 -1.57 3.85 -9.84
N ASN A 304 -2.74 3.31 -9.50
CA ASN A 304 -3.54 3.78 -8.37
C ASN A 304 -2.61 3.97 -7.16
N LEU A 305 -2.72 5.09 -6.42
CA LEU A 305 -1.91 5.38 -5.24
C LEU A 305 -1.76 4.14 -4.32
N GLN A 306 -2.83 3.34 -4.27
CA GLN A 306 -2.89 2.07 -3.59
C GLN A 306 -1.70 1.12 -3.91
N VAL A 307 -1.28 0.99 -5.16
CA VAL A 307 -0.20 0.09 -5.57
C VAL A 307 1.15 0.48 -4.93
N ILE A 308 1.47 1.77 -5.00
CA ILE A 308 2.73 2.31 -4.48
C ILE A 308 2.70 2.32 -2.94
N ASP A 309 1.57 2.76 -2.38
CA ASP A 309 1.36 2.78 -0.94
C ASP A 309 1.45 1.36 -0.34
N GLU A 310 1.07 0.31 -1.07
CA GLU A 310 1.10 -1.08 -0.56
C GLU A 310 2.50 -1.64 -0.48
N ALA A 311 3.27 -1.33 -1.51
CA ALA A 311 4.67 -1.65 -1.56
C ALA A 311 5.44 -0.96 -0.44
N PHE A 312 5.16 0.32 -0.19
CA PHE A 312 5.81 1.04 0.91
C PHE A 312 5.32 0.56 2.27
N GLU A 313 4.03 0.31 2.46
CA GLU A 313 3.50 -0.31 3.69
C GLU A 313 4.20 -1.67 3.95
N TYR A 314 4.31 -2.51 2.92
CA TYR A 314 5.00 -3.79 3.02
C TYR A 314 6.49 -3.62 3.39
N LEU A 315 7.22 -2.77 2.66
CA LEU A 315 8.64 -2.52 2.89
C LEU A 315 8.90 -2.02 4.31
N VAL A 316 8.08 -1.09 4.79
CA VAL A 316 8.22 -0.54 6.13
C VAL A 316 7.87 -1.64 7.15
N THR A 317 6.77 -2.37 6.99
CA THR A 317 6.33 -3.41 7.94
C THR A 317 7.30 -4.58 8.12
N GLN A 318 8.01 -5.03 7.07
CA GLN A 318 9.01 -6.12 7.18
C GLN A 318 10.09 -5.80 8.21
N VAL A 319 10.50 -4.54 8.25
CA VAL A 319 11.54 -4.03 9.13
C VAL A 319 11.07 -3.95 10.59
N TYR A 320 9.76 -3.81 10.83
CA TYR A 320 9.17 -3.73 12.17
C TYR A 320 8.68 -5.06 12.73
N LYS A 321 8.98 -6.21 12.10
CA LYS A 321 8.72 -7.55 12.66
C LYS A 321 9.37 -7.69 14.05
N GLY A 322 8.66 -7.30 15.10
CA GLY A 322 9.11 -7.34 16.50
C GLY A 322 8.93 -6.04 17.32
N ALA A 323 8.68 -4.88 16.71
CA ALA A 323 8.50 -3.62 17.44
C ALA A 323 7.04 -3.50 17.95
N LYS A 324 6.81 -3.84 19.22
CA LYS A 324 5.47 -3.82 19.85
C LYS A 324 4.80 -2.44 19.70
N GLY A 325 3.76 -2.34 18.87
CA GLY A 325 2.79 -1.24 18.90
C GLY A 325 2.79 -0.22 17.75
N GLN A 326 3.53 -0.45 16.68
CA GLN A 326 3.41 0.35 15.44
C GLN A 326 2.61 -0.45 14.40
N TYR A 327 1.52 0.14 13.91
CA TYR A 327 0.62 -0.50 12.97
C TYR A 327 0.25 0.49 11.87
N PHE A 328 0.30 0.06 10.62
CA PHE A 328 -0.17 0.86 9.50
C PHE A 328 -1.69 0.90 9.49
N THR A 329 -2.22 2.04 9.08
CA THR A 329 -3.66 2.24 8.94
C THR A 329 -4.08 1.72 7.57
N PRO A 330 -4.98 0.71 7.48
CA PRO A 330 -5.46 0.25 6.19
C PRO A 330 -6.15 1.38 5.41
N ARG A 331 -5.99 1.38 4.09
CA ARG A 331 -6.49 2.46 3.21
C ARG A 331 -7.96 2.75 3.33
N HIS A 332 -8.80 1.72 3.32
CA HIS A 332 -10.24 1.89 3.47
C HIS A 332 -10.61 2.60 4.78
N VAL A 333 -9.78 2.48 5.84
CA VAL A 333 -9.94 3.26 7.08
C VAL A 333 -9.48 4.71 6.88
N ILE A 334 -8.35 4.93 6.21
CA ILE A 334 -7.85 6.28 5.86
C ILE A 334 -8.89 7.02 5.01
N ASP A 335 -9.35 6.41 3.91
CA ASP A 335 -10.32 6.95 2.97
C ASP A 335 -11.62 7.30 3.68
N MET A 336 -12.13 6.43 4.55
CA MET A 336 -13.29 6.72 5.39
C MET A 336 -13.06 7.95 6.27
N CYS A 337 -11.93 8.04 6.96
CA CYS A 337 -11.60 9.20 7.81
C CYS A 337 -11.52 10.50 7.00
N VAL A 338 -10.79 10.50 5.88
CA VAL A 338 -10.61 11.67 5.00
C VAL A 338 -11.96 12.08 4.43
N LYS A 339 -12.74 11.13 3.94
CA LYS A 339 -14.11 11.35 3.44
C LYS A 339 -14.99 11.96 4.50
N MET A 340 -15.03 11.40 5.72
CA MET A 340 -15.89 11.89 6.80
C MET A 340 -15.48 13.29 7.29
N LEU A 341 -14.17 13.56 7.43
CA LEU A 341 -13.69 14.86 7.88
C LEU A 341 -13.69 15.92 6.77
N ASN A 342 -13.64 15.55 5.50
CA ASN A 342 -13.80 16.47 4.37
C ASN A 342 -12.84 17.69 4.41
N PRO A 343 -11.51 17.49 4.40
CA PRO A 343 -10.54 18.59 4.37
C PRO A 343 -10.74 19.50 3.13
N LYS A 344 -10.39 20.78 3.25
CA LYS A 344 -10.52 21.82 2.21
C LYS A 344 -9.18 22.49 1.86
N TRP A 345 -9.18 23.27 0.77
CA TRP A 345 -8.01 23.99 0.25
C TRP A 345 -7.42 25.00 1.24
N GLU A 346 -8.27 25.62 2.05
CA GLU A 346 -7.91 26.67 3.01
C GLU A 346 -7.67 26.13 4.43
N GLU A 347 -7.67 24.81 4.60
CA GLU A 347 -7.54 24.14 5.89
C GLU A 347 -6.17 23.48 6.07
N TYR A 348 -5.57 23.72 7.22
CA TYR A 348 -4.33 23.10 7.64
C TYR A 348 -4.61 21.72 8.24
N MET A 349 -3.98 20.70 7.67
CA MET A 349 -4.09 19.31 8.11
C MET A 349 -2.77 18.84 8.72
N ILE A 350 -2.85 18.05 9.80
CA ILE A 350 -1.68 17.37 10.37
C ILE A 350 -1.95 15.91 10.75
N ASP A 351 -0.96 15.05 10.56
CA ASP A 351 -0.84 13.76 11.22
C ASP A 351 0.37 13.77 12.18
N THR A 352 0.13 13.50 13.47
CA THR A 352 1.18 13.57 14.50
C THR A 352 1.78 12.21 14.88
N ALA A 353 1.41 11.15 14.16
CA ALA A 353 2.07 9.84 14.19
C ALA A 353 2.05 9.25 12.77
N ALA A 354 2.70 9.96 11.85
CA ALA A 354 2.38 9.90 10.44
C ALA A 354 2.77 8.59 9.73
N GLY A 355 3.72 7.81 10.26
CA GLY A 355 4.13 6.55 9.65
C GLY A 355 4.53 6.70 8.18
N SER A 356 3.86 5.97 7.28
CA SER A 356 4.03 6.06 5.81
C SER A 356 3.28 7.23 5.17
N CYS A 357 2.62 8.08 5.97
CA CYS A 357 1.83 9.22 5.53
C CYS A 357 0.54 8.94 4.77
N GLY A 358 -0.10 7.80 5.01
CA GLY A 358 -1.40 7.50 4.43
C GLY A 358 -2.42 8.63 4.60
N PHE A 359 -2.57 9.19 5.81
CA PHE A 359 -3.53 10.29 6.02
C PHE A 359 -3.17 11.58 5.28
N THR A 360 -1.89 11.97 5.24
CA THR A 360 -1.48 13.23 4.59
C THR A 360 -1.61 13.11 3.07
N VAL A 361 -1.15 12.00 2.50
CA VAL A 361 -1.21 11.73 1.06
C VAL A 361 -2.66 11.63 0.58
N HIS A 362 -3.52 10.89 1.28
CA HIS A 362 -4.93 10.76 0.90
C HIS A 362 -5.68 12.09 1.05
N THR A 363 -5.32 12.93 2.01
CA THR A 363 -5.88 14.29 2.14
C THR A 363 -5.51 15.16 0.95
N ILE A 364 -4.25 15.12 0.51
CA ILE A 364 -3.79 15.85 -0.68
C ILE A 364 -4.65 15.49 -1.90
N PHE A 365 -4.81 14.19 -2.17
CA PHE A 365 -5.58 13.73 -3.33
C PHE A 365 -7.08 14.00 -3.21
N HIS A 366 -7.65 13.87 -2.02
CA HIS A 366 -9.04 14.24 -1.76
C HIS A 366 -9.32 15.71 -2.09
N VAL A 367 -8.44 16.62 -1.66
CA VAL A 367 -8.61 18.07 -1.91
C VAL A 367 -8.37 18.41 -3.37
N TRP A 368 -7.41 17.75 -4.02
CA TRP A 368 -7.14 17.94 -5.44
C TRP A 368 -8.26 17.40 -6.36
N GLY A 369 -9.09 16.47 -5.86
CA GLY A 369 -10.15 15.82 -6.63
C GLY A 369 -9.63 14.84 -7.69
N GLY A 370 -8.48 14.21 -7.46
CA GLY A 370 -7.84 13.29 -8.42
C GLY A 370 -6.84 12.34 -7.77
N GLU A 371 -6.16 11.54 -8.58
CA GLU A 371 -5.19 10.52 -8.13
C GLU A 371 -3.72 10.95 -8.34
N MET A 372 -2.77 10.15 -7.85
CA MET A 372 -1.36 10.36 -8.11
C MET A 372 -1.02 10.09 -9.57
N THR A 373 -0.73 11.17 -10.31
CA THR A 373 -0.31 11.07 -11.70
C THR A 373 1.16 11.44 -11.87
N SER A 374 1.74 11.05 -12.99
CA SER A 374 3.05 11.52 -13.46
C SER A 374 3.00 12.92 -14.05
N ASP A 375 1.82 13.54 -14.12
CA ASP A 375 1.74 14.94 -14.48
C ASP A 375 2.19 15.77 -13.29
N ARG A 376 2.83 16.91 -13.56
CA ARG A 376 3.19 17.80 -12.46
C ARG A 376 1.89 18.34 -11.87
N PRO A 377 1.76 18.41 -10.55
CA PRO A 377 0.66 19.15 -9.96
C PRO A 377 0.65 20.57 -10.53
N THR A 378 -0.54 21.12 -10.66
CA THR A 378 -0.72 22.56 -10.90
C THR A 378 -0.03 23.34 -9.79
N LYS A 379 0.24 24.62 -10.03
CA LYS A 379 0.89 25.48 -9.04
C LYS A 379 0.13 25.46 -7.71
N ASP A 380 -1.19 25.60 -7.76
CA ASP A 380 -2.05 25.64 -6.56
C ASP A 380 -2.05 24.30 -5.83
N GLN A 381 -2.06 23.17 -6.55
CA GLN A 381 -1.92 21.83 -5.97
C GLN A 381 -0.60 21.67 -5.22
N ALA A 382 0.52 22.05 -5.86
CA ALA A 382 1.84 22.00 -5.24
C ALA A 382 1.92 22.91 -4.00
N GLU A 383 1.40 24.14 -4.10
CA GLU A 383 1.34 25.08 -2.98
C GLU A 383 0.52 24.52 -1.81
N TYR A 384 -0.67 23.96 -2.08
CA TYR A 384 -1.49 23.30 -1.05
C TYR A 384 -0.74 22.19 -0.32
N ALA A 385 -0.16 21.23 -1.05
CA ALA A 385 0.56 20.13 -0.41
C ALA A 385 1.78 20.62 0.39
N SER A 386 2.46 21.66 -0.11
CA SER A 386 3.67 22.23 0.50
C SER A 386 3.43 23.18 1.66
N GLU A 387 2.22 23.73 1.81
CA GLU A 387 1.92 24.76 2.81
C GLU A 387 0.83 24.36 3.80
N MET A 388 -0.09 23.45 3.42
CA MET A 388 -1.29 23.16 4.17
C MET A 388 -1.26 21.80 4.88
N VAL A 389 -0.46 20.85 4.41
CA VAL A 389 -0.44 19.46 4.92
C VAL A 389 0.86 19.19 5.68
N TYR A 390 0.76 18.63 6.89
CA TYR A 390 1.89 18.40 7.80
C TYR A 390 1.94 16.98 8.35
N GLY A 391 3.15 16.49 8.63
CA GLY A 391 3.38 15.19 9.26
C GLY A 391 4.45 15.25 10.35
N ILE A 392 4.26 14.52 11.44
CA ILE A 392 5.29 14.27 12.45
C ILE A 392 5.37 12.76 12.69
N ASP A 393 6.56 12.20 12.62
CA ASP A 393 6.83 10.84 13.08
C ASP A 393 8.19 10.79 13.80
N PHE A 394 8.39 9.85 14.72
CA PHE A 394 9.67 9.75 15.43
C PHE A 394 10.69 8.86 14.69
N ASP A 395 10.22 8.00 13.80
CA ASP A 395 11.01 7.02 13.08
C ASP A 395 11.59 7.61 11.77
N ALA A 396 12.89 7.45 11.60
CA ALA A 396 13.61 8.05 10.47
C ALA A 396 13.23 7.43 9.11
N ARG A 397 12.94 6.12 9.06
CA ARG A 397 12.59 5.40 7.82
C ARG A 397 11.17 5.76 7.38
N SER A 398 10.25 5.83 8.33
CA SER A 398 8.87 6.27 8.12
C SER A 398 8.82 7.70 7.58
N VAL A 399 9.60 8.62 8.19
CA VAL A 399 9.78 9.98 7.67
C VAL A 399 10.38 9.97 6.27
N LYS A 400 11.36 9.11 5.98
CA LYS A 400 11.99 9.01 4.65
C LYS A 400 10.99 8.59 3.57
N VAL A 401 10.19 7.55 3.83
CA VAL A 401 9.12 7.08 2.92
C VAL A 401 8.08 8.14 2.69
N THR A 402 7.60 8.74 3.79
CA THR A 402 6.67 9.85 3.76
C THR A 402 7.18 10.99 2.86
N LYS A 403 8.44 11.41 3.08
CA LYS A 403 9.03 12.52 2.34
C LYS A 403 9.08 12.21 0.85
N ALA A 404 9.46 10.98 0.48
CA ALA A 404 9.43 10.54 -0.90
C ALA A 404 8.02 10.62 -1.49
N LEU A 405 7.02 10.02 -0.83
CA LEU A 405 5.64 9.99 -1.31
C LEU A 405 5.09 11.40 -1.55
N ASN A 406 5.30 12.33 -0.63
CA ASN A 406 4.81 13.70 -0.82
C ASN A 406 5.58 14.45 -1.93
N LEU A 407 6.89 14.25 -2.05
CA LEU A 407 7.71 14.84 -3.15
C LEU A 407 7.35 14.28 -4.52
N ILE A 408 6.98 13.01 -4.57
CA ILE A 408 6.50 12.32 -5.77
C ILE A 408 5.12 12.83 -6.14
N ALA A 409 4.22 12.98 -5.17
CA ALA A 409 2.91 13.64 -5.35
C ALA A 409 3.06 15.10 -5.81
N GLY A 410 4.23 15.70 -5.54
CA GLY A 410 4.66 16.98 -6.10
C GLY A 410 4.43 18.16 -5.15
N ASP A 411 4.48 17.90 -3.84
CA ASP A 411 4.53 18.94 -2.80
C ASP A 411 5.76 19.85 -2.95
N GLY A 412 6.85 19.40 -3.58
CA GLY A 412 8.09 20.15 -3.76
C GLY A 412 8.84 20.50 -2.46
N LYS A 413 8.23 20.31 -1.29
CA LYS A 413 8.76 20.61 0.04
C LYS A 413 8.02 19.78 1.07
N THR A 414 8.76 18.94 1.80
CA THR A 414 8.15 18.02 2.74
C THR A 414 7.94 18.67 4.09
N ASN A 415 6.70 19.01 4.42
CA ASN A 415 6.28 19.44 5.76
C ASN A 415 6.21 18.25 6.74
N VAL A 416 7.21 17.37 6.67
CA VAL A 416 7.25 16.12 7.43
C VAL A 416 8.50 16.14 8.28
N TYR A 417 8.31 16.03 9.59
CA TYR A 417 9.36 16.24 10.57
C TYR A 417 9.59 15.01 11.44
N ARG A 418 10.86 14.75 11.73
CA ARG A 418 11.25 13.69 12.65
C ARG A 418 11.23 14.20 14.09
N ALA A 419 10.23 13.85 14.89
CA ALA A 419 10.17 14.22 16.30
C ALA A 419 9.26 13.30 17.14
N ASN A 420 9.48 13.29 18.46
CA ASN A 420 8.53 12.70 19.40
C ASN A 420 7.41 13.70 19.68
N THR A 421 6.21 13.45 19.15
CA THR A 421 5.02 14.29 19.32
C THR A 421 4.65 14.56 20.78
N LEU A 422 4.89 13.57 21.67
CA LEU A 422 4.57 13.69 23.08
C LEU A 422 5.59 14.53 23.87
N ASP A 423 6.74 14.87 23.28
CA ASP A 423 7.81 15.59 23.97
C ASP A 423 8.31 16.82 23.18
N PRO A 424 7.47 17.87 23.06
CA PRO A 424 7.84 19.10 22.33
C PRO A 424 9.02 19.86 22.92
N ARG A 425 9.43 19.55 24.16
CA ARG A 425 10.59 20.18 24.80
C ARG A 425 11.91 19.78 24.15
N ASN A 426 11.99 18.56 23.64
CA ASN A 426 13.18 18.01 22.97
C ASN A 426 13.13 18.11 21.45
N TRP A 427 12.18 18.88 20.91
CA TRP A 427 12.11 19.17 19.48
C TRP A 427 13.31 20.02 19.02
N SER A 428 13.86 19.64 17.86
CA SER A 428 14.95 20.37 17.20
C SER A 428 14.52 21.77 16.76
N ASP A 429 15.49 22.65 16.53
CA ASP A 429 15.20 23.99 16.01
C ASP A 429 14.52 23.95 14.64
N GLU A 430 14.82 22.96 13.81
CA GLU A 430 14.20 22.76 12.50
C GLU A 430 12.67 22.66 12.60
N ILE A 431 12.16 21.71 13.39
CA ILE A 431 10.71 21.52 13.55
C ILE A 431 10.08 22.71 14.31
N ARG A 432 10.79 23.30 15.28
CA ARG A 432 10.31 24.47 16.00
C ARG A 432 10.13 25.67 15.07
N VAL A 433 11.08 25.92 14.17
CA VAL A 433 10.96 26.99 13.17
C VAL A 433 9.83 26.70 12.19
N ALA A 434 9.74 25.45 11.71
CA ALA A 434 8.70 25.04 10.77
C ALA A 434 7.29 25.22 11.34
N LEU A 435 7.05 24.76 12.57
CA LEU A 435 5.72 24.77 13.18
C LEU A 435 5.39 26.06 13.94
N ARG A 436 6.34 26.99 14.12
CA ARG A 436 6.10 28.26 14.86
C ARG A 436 4.94 29.05 14.28
N ARG A 437 4.80 29.07 12.96
CA ARG A 437 3.71 29.78 12.26
C ARG A 437 2.34 29.15 12.49
N ARG A 438 2.29 27.93 13.06
CA ARG A 438 1.07 27.18 13.36
C ARG A 438 0.73 27.18 14.85
N LEU A 439 1.46 27.91 15.68
CA LEU A 439 1.10 28.05 17.09
C LEU A 439 -0.17 28.90 17.23
N LEU A 440 -1.07 28.45 18.11
CA LEU A 440 -2.25 29.23 18.46
C LEU A 440 -1.80 30.49 19.22
N GLN A 441 -2.34 31.64 18.80
CA GLN A 441 -2.11 32.91 19.47
C GLN A 441 -3.18 33.14 20.54
N PHE A 442 -2.76 33.53 21.74
CA PHE A 442 -3.68 33.85 22.84
C PHE A 442 -3.75 35.35 23.06
N GLU A 443 -4.94 35.87 23.38
CA GLU A 443 -5.11 37.28 23.76
C GLU A 443 -4.35 37.60 25.05
N ASN A 444 -4.29 36.64 25.99
CA ASN A 444 -3.51 36.75 27.19
C ASN A 444 -2.02 36.55 26.88
N ARG A 445 -1.22 37.60 27.08
CA ARG A 445 0.22 37.58 26.83
C ARG A 445 0.98 36.50 27.60
N THR A 446 0.62 36.23 28.86
CA THR A 446 1.30 35.20 29.65
C THR A 446 1.05 33.80 29.10
N ASP A 447 -0.19 33.53 28.67
CA ASP A 447 -0.55 32.25 28.05
C ASP A 447 0.09 32.12 26.65
N ASP A 448 0.14 33.21 25.89
CA ASP A 448 0.80 33.25 24.59
C ASP A 448 2.32 33.01 24.73
N ASP A 449 3.01 33.78 25.57
CA ASP A 449 4.45 33.63 25.84
C ASP A 449 4.79 32.20 26.30
N TRP A 450 3.92 31.60 27.13
CA TRP A 450 4.05 30.21 27.54
C TRP A 450 3.88 29.25 26.37
N ASN A 451 2.87 29.45 25.51
CA ASN A 451 2.63 28.60 24.35
C ASN A 451 3.78 28.70 23.33
N GLN A 452 4.25 29.91 23.02
CA GLN A 452 5.36 30.17 22.11
C GLN A 452 6.66 29.48 22.56
N LYS A 453 6.86 29.37 23.88
CA LYS A 453 8.02 28.66 24.46
C LYS A 453 7.86 27.14 24.46
N ASN A 454 6.66 26.65 24.81
CA ASN A 454 6.44 25.23 25.10
C ASN A 454 5.85 24.41 23.93
N PHE A 455 5.40 25.06 22.85
CA PHE A 455 4.85 24.41 21.65
C PHE A 455 3.70 23.45 21.98
N ARG A 456 2.70 23.95 22.72
CA ARG A 456 1.59 23.14 23.21
C ARG A 456 0.38 23.23 22.30
N ASN A 457 -0.19 24.42 22.15
CA ASN A 457 -1.42 24.66 21.40
C ASN A 457 -1.13 25.18 19.98
N PHE A 458 -1.76 24.57 18.99
CA PHE A 458 -1.63 24.92 17.58
C PHE A 458 -2.98 25.28 16.96
N ASN A 459 -2.95 25.70 15.70
CA ASN A 459 -4.10 26.16 14.95
C ASN A 459 -4.40 25.31 13.71
N PHE A 460 -4.23 23.98 13.78
CA PHE A 460 -4.62 23.07 12.70
C PHE A 460 -6.13 22.88 12.65
N ASP A 461 -6.71 22.86 11.46
CA ASP A 461 -8.16 22.73 11.25
C ASP A 461 -8.59 21.25 11.23
N VAL A 462 -7.73 20.37 10.69
CA VAL A 462 -7.97 18.93 10.54
C VAL A 462 -6.81 18.12 11.11
N LEU A 463 -7.13 17.06 11.85
CA LEU A 463 -6.12 16.12 12.34
C LEU A 463 -6.58 14.68 12.16
N MET A 464 -5.76 13.85 11.53
CA MET A 464 -6.05 12.42 11.38
C MET A 464 -4.86 11.62 11.84
N ILE A 465 -5.10 10.60 12.67
CA ILE A 465 -4.00 9.90 13.33
C ILE A 465 -4.36 8.46 13.72
N ASN A 466 -3.37 7.59 13.59
CA ASN A 466 -3.35 6.26 14.19
C ASN A 466 -2.14 6.15 15.14
N PRO A 467 -2.28 6.57 16.42
CA PRO A 467 -1.14 6.64 17.33
C PRO A 467 -0.69 5.25 17.79
N PRO A 468 0.56 5.09 18.26
CA PRO A 468 1.02 3.83 18.80
C PRO A 468 0.29 3.47 20.10
N PHE A 469 -0.44 2.34 20.11
CA PHE A 469 -1.26 1.94 21.26
C PHE A 469 -0.54 1.07 22.29
N ALA A 470 0.55 0.40 21.91
CA ALA A 470 1.22 -0.52 22.82
C ALA A 470 2.23 0.19 23.72
N GLY A 471 2.21 -0.19 24.99
CA GLY A 471 3.14 0.27 26.02
C GLY A 471 2.68 1.51 26.77
N ASP A 472 3.29 1.71 27.94
CA ASP A 472 3.06 2.86 28.80
C ASP A 472 4.24 3.84 28.69
N ILE A 473 3.95 5.13 28.82
CA ILE A 473 4.96 6.16 29.10
C ILE A 473 5.20 6.19 30.60
N VAL A 474 6.46 6.02 31.00
CA VAL A 474 6.93 6.09 32.40
C VAL A 474 7.79 7.31 32.68
N ASP A 475 8.20 8.05 31.65
CA ASP A 475 9.03 9.24 31.80
C ASP A 475 8.21 10.40 32.41
N SER A 476 8.50 10.73 33.66
CA SER A 476 7.83 11.81 34.38
C SER A 476 7.95 13.17 33.69
N LYS A 477 9.03 13.43 32.94
CA LYS A 477 9.20 14.69 32.18
C LYS A 477 8.15 14.82 31.08
N ILE A 478 7.71 13.70 30.50
CA ILE A 478 6.62 13.65 29.53
C ILE A 478 5.29 13.71 30.27
N LEU A 479 5.08 12.84 31.27
CA LEU A 479 3.82 12.77 32.02
C LEU A 479 3.39 14.12 32.60
N TYR A 480 4.32 14.89 33.18
CA TYR A 480 4.03 16.20 33.76
C TYR A 480 3.57 17.27 32.77
N GLN A 481 3.58 16.96 31.47
CA GLN A 481 3.07 17.84 30.43
C GLN A 481 1.57 17.63 30.17
N TYR A 482 0.94 16.55 30.68
CA TYR A 482 -0.42 16.15 30.29
C TYR A 482 -1.37 16.03 31.48
N GLN A 483 -2.54 16.65 31.41
CA GLN A 483 -3.59 16.54 32.42
C GLN A 483 -4.09 15.10 32.59
N LEU A 484 -4.22 14.35 31.48
CA LEU A 484 -4.65 12.96 31.51
C LEU A 484 -3.61 12.00 32.13
N ALA A 485 -2.38 12.47 32.39
CA ALA A 485 -1.39 11.72 33.17
C ALA A 485 -1.56 11.88 34.69
N LYS A 486 -2.53 12.67 35.14
CA LYS A 486 -2.88 12.79 36.56
C LYS A 486 -3.84 11.70 36.99
N LYS A 487 -3.92 11.48 38.31
CA LYS A 487 -4.89 10.58 38.93
C LYS A 487 -6.24 11.26 39.04
N TRP A 488 -7.29 10.56 38.63
CA TRP A 488 -8.67 11.05 38.64
C TRP A 488 -9.46 10.41 39.79
N LYS A 489 -10.29 11.22 40.46
CA LYS A 489 -11.23 10.77 41.50
C LYS A 489 -12.65 10.84 40.96
N ALA A 490 -13.40 9.77 41.13
CA ALA A 490 -14.84 9.79 40.92
C ALA A 490 -15.53 10.40 42.15
N ILE A 491 -16.39 11.37 41.92
CA ILE A 491 -17.21 12.04 42.91
C ILE A 491 -18.66 11.72 42.58
N ASP A 492 -19.38 11.18 43.56
CA ASP A 492 -20.81 10.96 43.42
C ASP A 492 -21.52 12.32 43.49
N VAL A 493 -22.26 12.65 42.43
CA VAL A 493 -22.97 13.91 42.27
C VAL A 493 -24.05 14.05 43.35
N ASP A 494 -24.64 12.94 43.78
CA ASP A 494 -25.65 12.93 44.85
C ASP A 494 -25.04 13.23 46.24
N ALA A 495 -23.73 13.00 46.38
CA ALA A 495 -22.97 13.28 47.59
C ALA A 495 -22.37 14.70 47.64
N LEU A 496 -22.57 15.52 46.59
CA LEU A 496 -22.13 16.91 46.60
C LEU A 496 -22.92 17.73 47.63
N ALA A 497 -22.20 18.48 48.48
CA ALA A 497 -22.80 19.28 49.54
C ALA A 497 -23.59 20.49 48.99
N ASP A 498 -23.17 21.04 47.85
CA ASP A 498 -23.76 22.23 47.25
C ASP A 498 -25.03 21.89 46.42
N PRO A 499 -26.21 22.41 46.79
CA PRO A 499 -27.43 22.27 46.02
C PRO A 499 -27.36 22.88 44.61
N GLU A 500 -26.63 23.98 44.39
CA GLU A 500 -26.49 24.61 43.07
C GLU A 500 -25.64 23.76 42.11
N GLU A 501 -24.57 23.13 42.60
CA GLU A 501 -23.77 22.20 41.80
C GLU A 501 -24.57 20.96 41.41
N ARG A 502 -25.37 20.41 42.34
CA ARG A 502 -26.30 19.31 42.03
C ARG A 502 -27.30 19.70 40.95
N GLN A 503 -27.83 20.92 41.00
CA GLN A 503 -28.81 21.40 40.01
C GLN A 503 -28.17 21.71 38.64
N LYS A 504 -26.91 22.17 38.60
CA LYS A 504 -26.15 22.33 37.33
C LYS A 504 -25.92 20.99 36.61
N GLN A 505 -25.90 19.90 37.37
CA GLN A 505 -25.73 18.52 36.87
C GLN A 505 -27.05 17.73 36.75
N ALA A 506 -28.19 18.32 37.12
CA ALA A 506 -29.49 17.70 36.90
C ALA A 506 -29.69 17.41 35.40
N GLY A 507 -29.86 16.13 35.04
CA GLY A 507 -29.95 15.67 33.66
C GLY A 507 -28.67 15.05 33.07
N ALA A 508 -27.60 14.90 33.86
CA ALA A 508 -26.43 14.11 33.46
C ALA A 508 -26.75 12.61 33.38
N ILE A 509 -26.19 11.91 32.39
CA ILE A 509 -26.42 10.47 32.14
C ILE A 509 -25.74 9.59 33.21
N GLU A 510 -24.64 10.05 33.80
CA GLU A 510 -23.93 9.39 34.91
C GLU A 510 -23.99 10.26 36.17
N SER A 511 -24.25 9.64 37.33
CA SER A 511 -24.22 10.30 38.65
C SER A 511 -22.81 10.52 39.19
N LYS A 512 -21.78 10.46 38.33
CA LYS A 512 -20.37 10.58 38.73
C LYS A 512 -19.67 11.68 37.96
N ARG A 513 -19.04 12.59 38.70
CA ARG A 513 -18.10 13.60 38.19
C ARG A 513 -16.67 13.09 38.39
N TYR A 514 -15.77 13.40 37.46
CA TYR A 514 -14.35 13.06 37.60
C TYR A 514 -13.52 14.33 37.80
N GLU A 515 -12.70 14.34 38.85
CA GLU A 515 -11.84 15.48 39.17
C GLU A 515 -10.37 15.06 39.29
N ASP A 516 -9.48 15.97 38.90
CA ASP A 516 -8.05 15.84 39.09
C ASP A 516 -7.72 15.81 40.59
N SER A 517 -7.06 14.73 41.03
CA SER A 517 -6.65 14.58 42.43
C SER A 517 -5.42 15.38 42.83
N GLY A 518 -4.77 16.06 41.88
CA GLY A 518 -3.49 16.76 42.06
C GLY A 518 -2.26 15.84 42.06
N ASN A 519 -2.46 14.52 42.10
CA ASN A 519 -1.38 13.53 42.10
C ASN A 519 -1.11 13.00 40.70
N TRP A 520 0.15 12.76 40.38
CA TRP A 520 0.56 12.21 39.09
C TRP A 520 0.54 10.67 39.08
N GLN A 521 0.26 10.10 37.92
CA GLN A 521 0.47 8.68 37.67
C GLN A 521 1.98 8.38 37.52
N THR A 522 2.41 7.18 37.87
CA THR A 522 3.78 6.70 37.60
C THR A 522 3.95 6.18 36.18
N LYS A 523 2.84 5.86 35.52
CA LYS A 523 2.80 5.42 34.12
C LYS A 523 1.44 5.77 33.52
N GLN A 524 1.41 6.11 32.23
CA GLN A 524 0.19 6.36 31.49
C GLN A 524 0.28 5.75 30.10
N SER A 525 -0.82 5.17 29.62
CA SER A 525 -0.85 4.59 28.28
C SER A 525 -0.70 5.66 27.21
N ARG A 526 0.04 5.36 26.15
CA ARG A 526 0.40 6.30 25.08
C ARG A 526 -0.83 6.90 24.41
N ASP A 527 -1.79 6.04 24.07
CA ASP A 527 -3.02 6.41 23.37
C ASP A 527 -3.82 7.50 24.11
N VAL A 528 -3.88 7.42 25.44
CA VAL A 528 -4.51 8.44 26.29
C VAL A 528 -3.80 9.80 26.17
N LEU A 529 -2.46 9.82 26.19
CA LEU A 529 -1.70 11.06 26.04
C LEU A 529 -1.84 11.66 24.65
N PHE A 530 -1.94 10.82 23.62
CA PHE A 530 -2.19 11.27 22.25
C PHE A 530 -3.57 11.91 22.09
N ILE A 531 -4.61 11.49 22.83
CA ILE A 531 -5.92 12.17 22.80
C ILE A 531 -5.78 13.62 23.24
N GLU A 532 -5.14 13.86 24.38
CA GLU A 532 -4.92 15.23 24.87
C GLU A 532 -4.03 16.02 23.92
N ARG A 533 -2.90 15.42 23.52
CA ARG A 533 -1.94 16.09 22.65
C ARG A 533 -2.57 16.54 21.33
N ASN A 534 -3.35 15.69 20.66
CA ASN A 534 -3.96 16.03 19.39
C ASN A 534 -5.08 17.07 19.50
N LEU A 535 -5.81 17.12 20.62
CA LEU A 535 -6.76 18.22 20.89
C LEU A 535 -6.07 19.57 21.10
N GLU A 536 -4.83 19.59 21.60
CA GLU A 536 -4.01 20.81 21.65
C GLU A 536 -3.52 21.24 20.27
N PHE A 537 -3.30 20.31 19.34
CA PHE A 537 -2.92 20.65 17.97
C PHE A 537 -4.05 21.35 17.18
N LEU A 538 -5.31 21.07 17.54
CA LEU A 538 -6.47 21.65 16.86
C LEU A 538 -6.75 23.10 17.26
N CYS A 539 -7.08 23.93 16.26
CA CYS A 539 -7.72 25.22 16.48
C CYS A 539 -9.11 25.05 17.15
N PRO A 540 -9.65 26.07 17.82
CA PRO A 540 -11.06 26.09 18.20
C PRO A 540 -11.95 25.73 17.00
N GLY A 541 -12.90 24.81 17.20
CA GLY A 541 -13.80 24.34 16.13
C GLY A 541 -13.17 23.32 15.17
N GLY A 542 -11.84 23.15 15.21
CA GLY A 542 -11.11 22.14 14.43
C GLY A 542 -11.55 20.71 14.77
N ARG A 543 -11.28 19.77 13.87
CA ARG A 543 -11.82 18.41 13.92
C ARG A 543 -10.76 17.33 13.74
N MET A 544 -10.95 16.19 14.38
CA MET A 544 -10.05 15.06 14.26
C MET A 544 -10.71 13.70 14.16
N ALA A 545 -9.98 12.76 13.55
CA ALA A 545 -10.24 11.33 13.58
C ALA A 545 -9.03 10.63 14.22
N ILE A 546 -9.27 9.89 15.30
CA ILE A 546 -8.22 9.16 16.02
C ILE A 546 -8.60 7.69 16.13
N VAL A 547 -7.76 6.81 15.60
CA VAL A 547 -7.89 5.36 15.81
C VAL A 547 -7.51 5.07 17.26
N LEU A 548 -8.30 4.28 17.99
CA LEU A 548 -8.03 3.89 19.39
C LEU A 548 -8.47 2.44 19.65
N PRO A 549 -7.91 1.76 20.68
CA PRO A 549 -8.44 0.47 21.13
C PRO A 549 -9.88 0.60 21.60
N GLN A 550 -10.74 -0.37 21.25
CA GLN A 550 -12.17 -0.31 21.58
C GLN A 550 -12.43 -0.14 23.09
N GLY A 551 -11.52 -0.68 23.92
CA GLY A 551 -11.55 -0.58 25.39
C GLY A 551 -11.76 0.86 25.91
N ARG A 552 -11.22 1.88 25.24
CA ARG A 552 -11.34 3.28 25.67
C ARG A 552 -12.78 3.79 25.68
N PHE A 553 -13.64 3.19 24.86
CA PHE A 553 -15.02 3.62 24.69
C PHE A 553 -15.99 2.92 25.63
N ASN A 554 -15.67 1.70 26.10
CA ASN A 554 -16.61 0.86 26.86
C ASN A 554 -16.14 0.54 28.28
N ASN A 555 -14.85 0.64 28.59
CA ASN A 555 -14.35 0.32 29.93
C ASN A 555 -14.84 1.35 30.95
N ILE A 556 -15.32 0.86 32.10
CA ILE A 556 -15.75 1.70 33.24
C ILE A 556 -14.56 2.51 33.78
N THR A 557 -13.36 1.92 33.79
CA THR A 557 -12.13 2.59 34.26
C THR A 557 -11.77 3.83 33.44
N ASP A 558 -12.20 3.89 32.19
CA ASP A 558 -11.92 4.99 31.25
C ASP A 558 -13.05 6.03 31.19
N ALA A 559 -14.02 6.00 32.11
CA ALA A 559 -15.11 7.00 32.16
C ALA A 559 -14.60 8.44 32.36
N HIS A 560 -13.54 8.62 33.15
CA HIS A 560 -12.87 9.91 33.33
C HIS A 560 -12.34 10.48 32.01
N LEU A 561 -11.81 9.63 31.12
CA LEU A 561 -11.32 10.02 29.81
C LEU A 561 -12.48 10.53 28.93
N ARG A 562 -13.59 9.79 28.87
CA ARG A 562 -14.77 10.20 28.10
C ARG A 562 -15.36 11.52 28.60
N THR A 563 -15.38 11.71 29.92
CA THR A 563 -15.80 12.96 30.55
C THR A 563 -14.88 14.12 30.10
N TRP A 564 -13.56 13.93 30.25
CA TRP A 564 -12.57 14.94 29.86
C TRP A 564 -12.65 15.34 28.38
N ILE A 565 -12.89 14.36 27.49
CA ILE A 565 -13.12 14.61 26.05
C ILE A 565 -14.38 15.45 25.86
N SER A 566 -15.52 15.04 26.44
CA SER A 566 -16.81 15.72 26.24
C SER A 566 -16.81 17.19 26.70
N GLU A 567 -15.97 17.53 27.68
CA GLU A 567 -15.81 18.90 28.15
C GLU A 567 -15.14 19.82 27.13
N ARG A 568 -14.30 19.26 26.24
CA ARG A 568 -13.39 19.97 25.32
C ARG A 568 -13.77 19.83 23.85
N ALA A 569 -14.45 18.75 23.49
CA ALA A 569 -14.88 18.48 22.13
C ALA A 569 -16.24 17.79 22.07
N ARG A 570 -16.95 18.04 20.98
CA ARG A 570 -18.12 17.29 20.54
C ARG A 570 -17.69 15.93 20.00
N ILE A 571 -18.36 14.87 20.43
CA ILE A 571 -18.22 13.55 19.79
C ILE A 571 -19.11 13.51 18.54
N LEU A 572 -18.50 13.40 17.38
CA LEU A 572 -19.22 13.36 16.10
C LEU A 572 -19.66 11.94 15.77
N ALA A 573 -18.72 11.00 15.89
CA ALA A 573 -18.94 9.61 15.54
C ALA A 573 -18.01 8.66 16.30
N VAL A 574 -18.45 7.41 16.48
CA VAL A 574 -17.63 6.28 16.88
C VAL A 574 -17.87 5.15 15.87
N VAL A 575 -16.82 4.81 15.11
CA VAL A 575 -16.88 3.73 14.12
C VAL A 575 -16.06 2.55 14.61
N GLY A 576 -16.74 1.46 14.99
CA GLY A 576 -16.09 0.21 15.37
C GLY A 576 -15.51 -0.50 14.15
N LEU A 577 -14.21 -0.81 14.17
CA LEU A 577 -13.56 -1.53 13.07
C LEU A 577 -13.64 -3.04 13.30
N HIS A 578 -13.59 -3.81 12.20
CA HIS A 578 -13.55 -5.26 12.29
C HIS A 578 -12.22 -5.72 12.92
N VAL A 579 -12.24 -6.87 13.62
CA VAL A 579 -11.06 -7.39 14.34
C VAL A 579 -9.88 -7.74 13.42
N ASN A 580 -10.16 -7.99 12.14
CA ASN A 580 -9.15 -8.32 11.13
C ASN A 580 -8.56 -7.09 10.41
N THR A 581 -9.10 -5.88 10.64
CA THR A 581 -8.68 -4.67 9.91
C THR A 581 -7.16 -4.43 10.02
N PHE A 582 -6.58 -4.61 11.22
CA PHE A 582 -5.14 -4.42 11.46
C PHE A 582 -4.30 -5.72 11.43
N LYS A 583 -4.86 -6.82 10.93
CA LYS A 583 -4.08 -8.06 10.70
C LYS A 583 -3.14 -7.90 9.49
N PRO A 584 -2.00 -8.62 9.48
CA PRO A 584 -1.54 -9.60 10.49
C PRO A 584 -0.92 -8.97 11.75
N HIS A 585 -0.80 -7.65 11.82
CA HIS A 585 0.00 -7.00 12.87
C HIS A 585 -0.61 -7.07 14.27
N THR A 586 -1.94 -6.94 14.38
CA THR A 586 -2.65 -7.08 15.65
C THR A 586 -4.09 -7.55 15.45
N GLY A 587 -4.57 -8.36 16.38
CA GLY A 587 -5.99 -8.71 16.52
C GLY A 587 -6.73 -7.85 17.55
N THR A 588 -6.12 -6.74 18.01
CA THR A 588 -6.78 -5.80 18.92
C THR A 588 -7.94 -5.13 18.20
N LYS A 589 -9.15 -5.25 18.73
CA LYS A 589 -10.32 -4.56 18.17
C LYS A 589 -10.19 -3.06 18.43
N THR A 590 -10.26 -2.27 17.36
CA THR A 590 -10.08 -0.82 17.38
C THR A 590 -11.37 -0.12 16.94
N SER A 591 -11.43 1.19 17.17
CA SER A 591 -12.50 2.05 16.67
C SER A 591 -11.90 3.40 16.30
N VAL A 592 -12.53 4.10 15.35
CA VAL A 592 -12.18 5.47 15.03
C VAL A 592 -13.12 6.41 15.77
N LEU A 593 -12.55 7.32 16.55
CA LEU A 593 -13.26 8.39 17.24
C LEU A 593 -13.15 9.67 16.45
N PHE A 594 -14.29 10.26 16.11
CA PHE A 594 -14.38 11.55 15.42
C PHE A 594 -14.79 12.63 16.41
N LEU A 595 -13.99 13.69 16.52
CA LEU A 595 -14.18 14.79 17.45
C LEU A 595 -14.16 16.13 16.73
N GLN A 596 -14.93 17.10 17.24
CA GLN A 596 -14.80 18.52 16.87
C GLN A 596 -14.64 19.35 18.14
N LYS A 597 -13.55 20.11 18.25
CA LYS A 597 -13.30 20.97 19.41
C LYS A 597 -14.43 21.99 19.55
N TRP A 598 -14.84 22.29 20.78
CA TRP A 598 -15.87 23.30 21.00
C TRP A 598 -15.38 24.68 20.56
N ASP A 599 -16.29 25.46 19.98
CA ASP A 599 -16.09 26.84 19.56
C ASP A 599 -17.43 27.57 19.56
N ASP A 600 -17.59 28.45 20.54
CA ASP A 600 -18.82 29.20 20.78
C ASP A 600 -18.89 30.50 19.97
N ASP A 601 -17.85 30.88 19.20
CA ASP A 601 -17.89 32.08 18.35
C ASP A 601 -18.78 31.86 17.12
N PRO A 602 -19.96 32.51 17.03
CA PRO A 602 -20.87 32.33 15.91
C PRO A 602 -20.31 32.82 14.57
N ASN A 603 -19.26 33.64 14.58
CA ASN A 603 -18.59 34.13 13.37
C ASN A 603 -17.44 33.23 12.92
N SER A 604 -17.07 32.24 13.72
CA SER A 604 -16.00 31.30 13.36
C SER A 604 -16.41 30.45 12.16
N LYS A 605 -15.50 30.31 11.19
CA LYS A 605 -15.63 29.35 10.08
C LYS A 605 -15.80 27.90 10.58
N HIS A 606 -15.37 27.61 11.81
CA HIS A 606 -15.42 26.29 12.41
C HIS A 606 -16.44 26.17 13.56
N TYR A 607 -17.41 27.09 13.63
CA TYR A 607 -18.43 27.14 14.69
C TYR A 607 -18.96 25.77 15.12
N CYS A 608 -18.79 25.46 16.40
CA CYS A 608 -19.21 24.22 17.05
C CYS A 608 -19.58 24.53 18.51
N PRO A 609 -20.78 25.07 18.76
CA PRO A 609 -21.14 25.56 20.09
C PRO A 609 -21.27 24.40 21.07
N LYS A 610 -20.88 24.64 22.32
CA LYS A 610 -20.99 23.64 23.38
C LYS A 610 -22.46 23.38 23.72
N ILE A 611 -22.90 22.16 23.42
CA ILE A 611 -24.26 21.67 23.69
C ILE A 611 -24.20 20.45 24.60
N LYS A 612 -25.10 20.40 25.60
CA LYS A 612 -25.12 19.32 26.59
C LYS A 612 -25.59 17.98 26.01
N ASP A 613 -26.65 18.03 25.19
CA ASP A 613 -27.25 16.85 24.58
C ASP A 613 -27.20 16.99 23.06
N TYR A 614 -26.72 15.95 22.39
CA TYR A 614 -26.55 15.90 20.94
C TYR A 614 -26.46 14.46 20.45
N PRO A 615 -26.95 14.18 19.23
CA PRO A 615 -26.81 12.86 18.65
C PRO A 615 -25.36 12.59 18.26
N ILE A 616 -24.94 11.33 18.42
CA ILE A 616 -23.64 10.81 18.03
C ILE A 616 -23.87 9.71 16.99
N PHE A 617 -23.09 9.72 15.91
CA PHE A 617 -23.16 8.67 14.90
C PHE A 617 -22.40 7.41 15.36
N PHE A 618 -23.07 6.26 15.40
CA PHE A 618 -22.44 4.98 15.71
C PHE A 618 -22.55 4.05 14.52
N ALA A 619 -21.43 3.43 14.15
CA ALA A 619 -21.39 2.37 13.13
C ALA A 619 -20.39 1.30 13.55
N THR A 620 -20.57 0.08 13.04
CA THR A 620 -19.61 -1.01 13.20
C THR A 620 -19.41 -1.65 11.83
N SER A 621 -18.15 -1.79 11.42
CA SER A 621 -17.77 -2.48 10.20
C SER A 621 -17.99 -3.99 10.37
N GLU A 622 -18.81 -4.55 9.51
CA GLU A 622 -19.11 -5.98 9.43
C GLU A 622 -18.16 -6.69 8.46
N ASN A 623 -17.68 -5.97 7.43
CA ASN A 623 -16.79 -6.51 6.40
C ASN A 623 -15.35 -6.04 6.61
N SER A 624 -14.45 -7.00 6.82
CA SER A 624 -13.09 -6.71 7.28
C SER A 624 -12.13 -6.19 6.22
N GLY A 625 -12.41 -6.43 4.93
CA GLY A 625 -11.43 -6.31 3.85
C GLY A 625 -10.26 -7.31 3.93
N LYS A 626 -10.11 -8.06 5.03
CA LYS A 626 -8.98 -8.98 5.28
C LYS A 626 -9.41 -10.25 6.01
N ASP A 627 -8.78 -11.37 5.66
CA ASP A 627 -9.02 -12.66 6.30
C ASP A 627 -8.29 -12.80 7.65
N ASN A 628 -8.31 -14.01 8.22
CA ASN A 628 -7.68 -14.27 9.52
C ASN A 628 -6.15 -14.30 9.48
N SER A 629 -5.55 -14.49 8.31
CA SER A 629 -4.11 -14.36 8.04
C SER A 629 -3.69 -12.92 7.82
N GLY A 630 -4.63 -12.01 7.55
CA GLY A 630 -4.36 -10.61 7.20
C GLY A 630 -4.20 -10.39 5.70
N GLU A 631 -4.54 -11.36 4.87
CA GLU A 631 -4.57 -11.22 3.42
C GLU A 631 -5.88 -10.55 2.98
N TYR A 632 -5.82 -9.73 1.93
CA TYR A 632 -6.99 -8.98 1.45
C TYR A 632 -8.06 -9.91 0.87
N ILE A 633 -9.31 -9.62 1.20
CA ILE A 633 -10.50 -10.24 0.60
C ILE A 633 -11.01 -9.27 -0.46
N TYR A 634 -11.29 -9.77 -1.65
CA TYR A 634 -11.76 -8.95 -2.76
C TYR A 634 -13.21 -9.26 -3.12
N LYS A 635 -13.95 -8.25 -3.59
CA LYS A 635 -15.35 -8.40 -4.01
C LYS A 635 -15.43 -9.38 -5.18
N PRO A 636 -16.32 -10.38 -5.17
CA PRO A 636 -16.46 -11.30 -6.29
C PRO A 636 -17.10 -10.61 -7.50
N GLY A 637 -16.53 -10.83 -8.68
CA GLY A 637 -17.07 -10.50 -9.98
C GLY A 637 -17.99 -11.59 -10.53
N GLU A 638 -18.61 -11.33 -11.69
CA GLU A 638 -19.59 -12.24 -12.31
C GLU A 638 -19.01 -13.62 -12.69
N ASP A 639 -17.71 -13.68 -12.96
CA ASP A 639 -16.96 -14.90 -13.30
C ASP A 639 -16.40 -15.63 -12.07
N GLY A 640 -16.69 -15.15 -10.87
CA GLY A 640 -16.15 -15.67 -9.60
C GLY A 640 -14.74 -15.20 -9.25
N ARG A 641 -14.13 -14.31 -10.05
CA ARG A 641 -12.81 -13.70 -9.77
C ARG A 641 -12.97 -12.36 -9.05
N PRO A 642 -11.91 -11.80 -8.45
CA PRO A 642 -11.96 -10.44 -7.90
C PRO A 642 -12.44 -9.42 -8.95
N LYS A 643 -13.44 -8.63 -8.56
CA LYS A 643 -13.92 -7.49 -9.32
C LYS A 643 -12.79 -6.46 -9.43
N ILE A 644 -12.63 -5.89 -10.62
CA ILE A 644 -11.64 -4.85 -10.89
C ILE A 644 -12.29 -3.47 -11.01
N ASP A 645 -11.54 -2.43 -10.66
CA ASP A 645 -11.87 -1.02 -10.91
C ASP A 645 -11.59 -0.62 -12.37
N ASP A 646 -11.89 0.63 -12.72
CA ASP A 646 -11.69 1.18 -14.07
C ASP A 646 -10.20 1.23 -14.50
N HIS A 647 -9.28 1.05 -13.53
CA HIS A 647 -7.84 1.02 -13.72
C HIS A 647 -7.27 -0.42 -13.75
N GLY A 648 -8.13 -1.45 -13.62
CA GLY A 648 -7.74 -2.85 -13.67
C GLY A 648 -7.29 -3.45 -12.34
N HIS A 649 -7.48 -2.76 -11.21
CA HIS A 649 -7.07 -3.23 -9.88
C HIS A 649 -8.21 -3.92 -9.12
N MET A 650 -7.88 -4.91 -8.29
CA MET A 650 -8.87 -5.66 -7.52
C MET A 650 -9.50 -4.82 -6.40
N ILE A 651 -10.83 -4.88 -6.28
CA ILE A 651 -11.60 -4.12 -5.29
C ILE A 651 -11.72 -4.91 -4.00
N ILE A 652 -11.24 -4.34 -2.89
CA ILE A 652 -11.31 -4.94 -1.55
C ILE A 652 -12.77 -5.00 -1.05
N ASP A 653 -13.15 -6.09 -0.39
CA ASP A 653 -14.47 -6.29 0.18
C ASP A 653 -14.59 -5.73 1.60
N HIS A 654 -14.95 -4.45 1.71
CA HIS A 654 -15.24 -3.75 2.95
C HIS A 654 -16.53 -2.91 2.84
N ASP A 655 -17.02 -2.43 3.99
CA ASP A 655 -18.25 -1.64 4.16
C ASP A 655 -18.01 -0.20 4.67
N LEU A 656 -16.75 0.22 4.79
CA LEU A 656 -16.39 1.55 5.31
C LEU A 656 -16.82 2.73 4.41
N ASP A 657 -16.99 2.50 3.11
CA ASP A 657 -17.43 3.55 2.18
C ASP A 657 -18.89 3.92 2.41
N GLU A 658 -19.71 2.91 2.65
CA GLU A 658 -21.11 3.00 2.99
C GLU A 658 -21.30 3.69 4.35
N ILE A 659 -20.47 3.32 5.34
CA ILE A 659 -20.42 3.99 6.65
C ILE A 659 -20.07 5.47 6.48
N GLY A 660 -19.04 5.77 5.68
CA GLY A 660 -18.66 7.15 5.37
C GLY A 660 -19.78 7.94 4.73
N SER A 661 -20.49 7.37 3.76
CA SER A 661 -21.65 8.01 3.12
C SER A 661 -22.80 8.27 4.10
N ALA A 662 -23.14 7.30 4.95
CA ALA A 662 -24.17 7.47 5.97
C ALA A 662 -23.82 8.55 7.01
N PHE A 663 -22.54 8.68 7.36
CA PHE A 663 -22.08 9.78 8.21
C PHE A 663 -22.26 11.14 7.55
N ILE A 664 -22.02 11.26 6.23
CA ILE A 664 -22.18 12.54 5.53
C ILE A 664 -23.64 13.00 5.60
N ASP A 665 -24.60 12.10 5.37
CA ASP A 665 -26.02 12.41 5.49
C ASP A 665 -26.39 12.86 6.92
N PHE A 666 -25.83 12.16 7.91
CA PHE A 666 -25.96 12.54 9.31
C PHE A 666 -25.35 13.93 9.60
N ALA A 667 -24.14 14.20 9.13
CA ALA A 667 -23.40 15.44 9.35
C ALA A 667 -24.14 16.65 8.74
N LYS A 668 -24.70 16.48 7.53
CA LYS A 668 -25.56 17.49 6.88
C LYS A 668 -26.81 17.76 7.71
N LYS A 669 -27.49 16.71 8.20
CA LYS A 669 -28.66 16.84 9.10
C LYS A 669 -28.31 17.56 10.40
N GLN A 670 -27.12 17.31 10.96
CA GLN A 670 -26.60 17.96 12.16
C GLN A 670 -25.97 19.34 11.91
N LYS A 671 -25.90 19.79 10.65
CA LYS A 671 -25.34 21.09 10.23
C LYS A 671 -23.90 21.32 10.68
N PHE A 672 -23.07 20.27 10.65
CA PHE A 672 -21.64 20.39 10.93
C PHE A 672 -21.00 21.40 9.97
N SER A 673 -20.16 22.30 10.51
CA SER A 673 -19.62 23.46 9.77
C SER A 673 -18.87 23.08 8.48
N PHE A 674 -18.16 21.96 8.50
CA PHE A 674 -17.38 21.42 7.37
C PHE A 674 -18.20 20.62 6.33
N TRP A 675 -19.53 20.56 6.51
CA TRP A 675 -20.49 19.93 5.57
C TRP A 675 -21.65 20.86 5.19
N ARG A 676 -21.58 22.14 5.54
CA ARG A 676 -22.57 23.13 5.07
C ARG A 676 -22.35 23.40 3.58
N GLU A 677 -23.43 23.45 2.81
CA GLU A 677 -23.40 24.01 1.47
C GLU A 677 -23.15 25.52 1.61
N GLY A 678 -22.11 26.01 0.93
CA GLY A 678 -21.73 27.42 0.92
C GLY A 678 -22.68 28.30 0.12
#